data_AF-A0A1Q3G494-F1
#
_entry.id   AF-A0A1Q3G494-F1
#
_cell.length_a   1.000
_cell.length_b   1.000
_cell.length_c   1.000
_cell.angle_alpha   90.00
_cell.angle_beta   90.00
_cell.angle_gamma   90.00
#
_symmetry.space_group_name_H-M   'P 1'
#
loop_
_entity.id
_entity.type
_entity.pdbx_description
1 polymer ?
#
loop_
_entity_poly.entity_id
_entity_poly.type
_entity_poly.pdbx_seq_one_letter_code
_entity_poly.pdbx_strand_id
1 'polypeptide(L)'
;MDSVSSVNNLNKHFQTLRSTIMYVEDPVYFPFPKFKKLYKGDTLVIEGDNLNIASDETDVNVTIGTMLCNVTSLALTQLVCTPPDQQPAPTDENGIKHISQDLPMVVVRVGQNLRFQIGYLKYDLIKPYTFSHFLFGIVIGTLLIVVSLVVVLIIYRRKSTQAEREYKRIQIQMDTLESNVRLECKQAFAELQTDMTDLTADLENSGIPTLDHVNYIMKVFFPGVNDHPILNSSKFRLNMMRTSYDQAMLQFEQLINNKVFLLIFIETLEAQKSFSIRDKVNVASLLMIVLMNKMEYATGILKCLLLRLIDKSVITKHPQLMLRRTESVVEKMITNYIAICMYDYLKEYSGNSLFLLYKAIKHQIEKGLVDAVTHDARYSLSEERLLREQIEHSVVTLHIIQDDLDEKIQCKVLDCDTITQVKSKVLDALFKNTPFSMRPSVHDLDLEWRHGRGGHLTLQDEDLTTKTSDGWKRINTLAHYGIKESAIMALIARQNDNYNNLNRKQSYPKSYYINNSSSHISINGTIVYHPPNFQQSLQNNFHQHSQQHGCVYHLVRPIDEKYLIGQQQSLHERSHKAIPEIFLTRLLATKGTIQKFVDDFFATILTVNNALPPAVKWIFDILDEAAIRHGIHDQDIVHAWKSNSLPLRFWVNFIKNPDFIFDINKSPSVDACLSVIAQTFMDACSTNEYRLGKDSPSNKLLFAKDLPLYREMVTNFYAEIARMPQISDQDMCTAMQQLSIQQQDEFDVTAALKELYIYVTKYRDQIIDSLDMDIHAKKSHLIHKLENIASTLEGL
;
A
#
# COMPACT_ATOMS: atom_id res chain seq x y z
N MET A 1 -49.35 -118.11 34.09
CA MET A 1 -48.21 -117.36 34.63
C MET A 1 -48.76 -116.04 35.10
N ASP A 2 -48.94 -115.98 36.41
CA ASP A 2 -50.11 -115.34 37.03
C ASP A 2 -49.79 -113.92 37.52
N SER A 3 -49.01 -113.21 36.70
CA SER A 3 -48.58 -111.82 36.94
C SER A 3 -48.85 -110.91 35.73
N VAL A 4 -49.70 -111.34 34.80
CA VAL A 4 -49.97 -110.64 33.52
C VAL A 4 -51.38 -110.03 33.46
N SER A 5 -52.20 -110.23 34.51
CA SER A 5 -53.52 -109.59 34.63
C SER A 5 -53.43 -108.06 34.64
N SER A 6 -52.30 -107.51 35.10
CA SER A 6 -52.03 -106.07 35.18
C SER A 6 -51.77 -105.41 33.82
N VAL A 7 -51.40 -106.16 32.77
CA VAL A 7 -51.18 -105.61 31.41
C VAL A 7 -52.39 -105.80 30.47
N ASN A 8 -53.43 -106.49 30.92
CA ASN A 8 -54.68 -106.60 30.17
C ASN A 8 -55.51 -105.33 30.39
N ASN A 9 -55.92 -104.63 29.31
CA ASN A 9 -56.40 -103.24 29.35
C ASN A 9 -55.35 -102.25 29.92
N LEU A 10 -54.15 -102.24 29.33
CA LEU A 10 -53.03 -101.35 29.68
C LEU A 10 -53.46 -99.89 29.97
N ASN A 11 -54.33 -99.29 29.16
CA ASN A 11 -54.81 -97.92 29.37
C ASN A 11 -55.62 -97.73 30.67
N LYS A 12 -56.22 -98.77 31.23
CA LYS A 12 -57.02 -98.70 32.47
C LYS A 12 -56.15 -98.75 33.72
N HIS A 13 -55.05 -99.52 33.67
CA HIS A 13 -54.17 -99.76 34.81
C HIS A 13 -52.85 -98.98 34.75
N PHE A 14 -52.46 -98.51 33.56
CA PHE A 14 -51.26 -97.73 33.28
C PHE A 14 -51.58 -96.64 32.25
N GLN A 15 -52.36 -95.64 32.66
CA GLN A 15 -52.87 -94.56 31.78
C GLN A 15 -51.78 -93.78 31.04
N THR A 16 -50.53 -93.83 31.49
CA THR A 16 -49.38 -93.12 30.89
C THR A 16 -48.60 -93.94 29.85
N LEU A 17 -48.89 -95.22 29.65
CA LEU A 17 -48.17 -96.10 28.72
C LEU A 17 -48.81 -96.09 27.32
N ARG A 18 -48.09 -95.56 26.31
CA ARG A 18 -48.51 -95.58 24.89
C ARG A 18 -48.61 -97.02 24.39
N SER A 19 -49.83 -97.46 24.04
CA SER A 19 -50.14 -98.84 23.63
C SER A 19 -50.60 -98.98 22.16
N THR A 20 -50.38 -97.93 21.34
CA THR A 20 -50.79 -97.85 19.92
C THR A 20 -49.57 -97.66 19.03
N ILE A 21 -49.40 -98.51 18.02
CA ILE A 21 -48.34 -98.40 17.00
C ILE A 21 -48.90 -97.62 15.81
N MET A 22 -48.21 -96.56 15.39
CA MET A 22 -48.57 -95.75 14.22
C MET A 22 -47.45 -95.82 13.18
N TYR A 23 -47.82 -96.07 11.93
CA TYR A 23 -46.89 -96.02 10.80
C TYR A 23 -46.86 -94.60 10.25
N VAL A 24 -45.66 -94.08 10.03
CA VAL A 24 -45.41 -92.74 9.48
C VAL A 24 -44.37 -92.84 8.36
N GLU A 25 -44.30 -91.82 7.52
CA GLU A 25 -43.33 -91.78 6.42
C GLU A 25 -41.89 -91.69 6.94
N ASP A 26 -40.94 -92.29 6.20
CA ASP A 26 -39.52 -92.28 6.56
C ASP A 26 -38.93 -90.86 6.48
N PRO A 27 -37.98 -90.53 7.38
CA PRO A 27 -37.34 -89.22 7.39
C PRO A 27 -36.46 -89.04 6.15
N VAL A 28 -36.50 -87.84 5.54
CA VAL A 28 -35.68 -87.48 4.38
C VAL A 28 -34.71 -86.37 4.76
N TYR A 29 -33.41 -86.60 4.58
CA TYR A 29 -32.38 -85.58 4.81
C TYR A 29 -31.85 -85.01 3.48
N PHE A 30 -31.72 -83.69 3.39
CA PHE A 30 -31.23 -83.02 2.19
C PHE A 30 -29.70 -82.82 2.25
N PRO A 31 -28.97 -83.10 1.14
CA PRO A 31 -27.54 -82.86 1.09
C PRO A 31 -27.22 -81.36 1.05
N PHE A 32 -26.01 -80.99 1.46
CA PHE A 32 -25.59 -79.60 1.43
C PHE A 32 -25.57 -79.06 -0.02
N PRO A 33 -25.89 -77.76 -0.23
CA PRO A 33 -25.75 -77.14 -1.53
C PRO A 33 -24.32 -77.31 -2.06
N LYS A 34 -24.16 -77.88 -3.26
CA LYS A 34 -22.86 -78.26 -3.87
C LYS A 34 -22.04 -79.30 -3.07
N PHE A 35 -22.70 -80.06 -2.19
CA PHE A 35 -22.10 -81.10 -1.34
C PHE A 35 -21.00 -80.59 -0.38
N LYS A 36 -20.86 -79.27 -0.15
CA LYS A 36 -19.82 -78.69 0.71
C LYS A 36 -20.36 -77.52 1.54
N LYS A 37 -20.12 -77.53 2.85
CA LYS A 37 -20.52 -76.44 3.77
C LYS A 37 -19.31 -75.92 4.55
N LEU A 38 -19.25 -74.60 4.74
CA LEU A 38 -18.18 -73.92 5.48
C LEU A 38 -18.58 -73.76 6.95
N TYR A 39 -17.72 -74.20 7.85
CA TYR A 39 -17.93 -74.14 9.29
C TYR A 39 -17.09 -73.02 9.93
N LYS A 40 -17.75 -72.09 10.61
CA LYS A 40 -17.12 -70.89 11.19
C LYS A 40 -17.13 -70.84 12.73
N GLY A 41 -17.50 -71.95 13.40
CA GLY A 41 -17.49 -72.06 14.86
C GLY A 41 -18.86 -72.05 15.56
N ASP A 42 -19.97 -72.06 14.81
CA ASP A 42 -21.34 -72.08 15.37
C ASP A 42 -21.94 -73.50 15.39
N THR A 43 -23.26 -73.68 15.46
CA THR A 43 -23.93 -74.99 15.32
C THR A 43 -24.15 -75.37 13.84
N LEU A 44 -24.11 -76.67 13.52
CA LEU A 44 -24.36 -77.20 12.18
C LEU A 44 -25.83 -77.59 12.02
N VAL A 45 -26.53 -76.91 11.12
CA VAL A 45 -27.91 -77.23 10.74
C VAL A 45 -27.93 -78.08 9.47
N ILE A 46 -28.65 -79.21 9.52
CA ILE A 46 -28.94 -80.12 8.41
C ILE A 46 -30.46 -80.11 8.19
N GLU A 47 -30.88 -79.80 6.97
CA GLU A 47 -32.30 -79.69 6.60
C GLU A 47 -32.86 -81.02 6.10
N GLY A 48 -34.14 -81.24 6.30
CA GLY A 48 -34.85 -82.44 5.88
C GLY A 48 -36.36 -82.29 6.06
N ASP A 49 -37.10 -83.38 5.93
CA ASP A 49 -38.54 -83.44 6.18
C ASP A 49 -38.89 -84.71 6.99
N ASN A 50 -39.91 -84.60 7.83
CA ASN A 50 -40.44 -85.67 8.69
C ASN A 50 -39.44 -86.25 9.72
N LEU A 51 -38.44 -85.45 10.16
CA LEU A 51 -37.29 -85.96 10.92
C LEU A 51 -37.59 -86.40 12.35
N ASN A 52 -38.62 -85.86 12.99
CA ASN A 52 -38.95 -86.15 14.40
C ASN A 52 -40.33 -86.79 14.62
N ILE A 53 -40.96 -87.29 13.55
CA ILE A 53 -42.30 -87.90 13.66
C ILE A 53 -42.23 -89.25 14.39
N ALA A 54 -41.18 -90.04 14.12
CA ALA A 54 -40.96 -91.36 14.73
C ALA A 54 -39.56 -91.57 15.32
N SER A 55 -38.71 -90.54 15.36
CA SER A 55 -37.37 -90.57 15.96
C SER A 55 -37.16 -89.37 16.88
N ASP A 56 -36.43 -89.56 17.97
CA ASP A 56 -35.95 -88.47 18.82
C ASP A 56 -34.43 -88.26 18.68
N GLU A 57 -33.85 -87.31 19.41
CA GLU A 57 -32.41 -87.03 19.32
C GLU A 57 -31.53 -88.25 19.65
N THR A 58 -32.03 -89.21 20.42
CA THR A 58 -31.27 -90.40 20.83
C THR A 58 -31.20 -91.47 19.74
N ASP A 59 -32.15 -91.45 18.80
CA ASP A 59 -32.21 -92.37 17.67
C ASP A 59 -31.35 -91.93 16.47
N VAL A 60 -30.86 -90.68 16.48
CA VAL A 60 -30.10 -90.09 15.36
C VAL A 60 -28.65 -89.87 15.74
N ASN A 61 -27.74 -90.44 14.94
CA ASN A 61 -26.30 -90.26 15.11
C ASN A 61 -25.69 -89.54 13.89
N VAL A 62 -25.04 -88.41 14.15
CA VAL A 62 -24.38 -87.60 13.10
C VAL A 62 -22.88 -87.67 13.28
N THR A 63 -22.17 -87.94 12.18
CA THR A 63 -20.71 -88.08 12.16
C THR A 63 -20.10 -87.16 11.10
N ILE A 64 -18.93 -86.60 11.41
CA ILE A 64 -18.11 -85.75 10.54
C ILE A 64 -16.75 -86.44 10.44
N GLY A 65 -16.51 -87.12 9.32
CA GLY A 65 -15.50 -88.17 9.25
C GLY A 65 -15.77 -89.21 10.33
N THR A 66 -14.74 -89.61 11.07
CA THR A 66 -14.89 -90.58 12.18
C THR A 66 -15.33 -89.95 13.51
N MET A 67 -15.48 -88.61 13.58
CA MET A 67 -15.83 -87.91 14.81
C MET A 67 -17.34 -87.68 14.92
N LEU A 68 -17.88 -87.76 16.13
CA LEU A 68 -19.30 -87.51 16.40
C LEU A 68 -19.62 -86.01 16.40
N CYS A 69 -20.75 -85.64 15.80
CA CYS A 69 -21.38 -84.33 15.92
C CYS A 69 -22.54 -84.45 16.90
N ASN A 70 -22.43 -83.84 18.07
CA ASN A 70 -23.43 -84.01 19.12
C ASN A 70 -24.73 -83.33 18.73
N VAL A 71 -25.80 -84.11 18.53
CA VAL A 71 -27.12 -83.60 18.17
C VAL A 71 -27.71 -82.85 19.37
N THR A 72 -28.01 -81.58 19.17
CA THR A 72 -28.58 -80.70 20.22
C THR A 72 -30.08 -80.53 20.09
N SER A 73 -30.64 -80.72 18.90
CA SER A 73 -32.08 -80.60 18.66
C SER A 73 -32.49 -81.31 17.37
N LEU A 74 -33.62 -82.01 17.41
CA LEU A 74 -34.27 -82.62 16.25
C LEU A 74 -35.71 -82.10 16.09
N ALA A 75 -35.92 -81.27 15.06
CA ALA A 75 -37.23 -80.74 14.70
C ALA A 75 -37.75 -81.41 13.42
N LEU A 76 -39.03 -81.21 13.09
CA LEU A 76 -39.69 -81.85 11.96
C LEU A 76 -38.93 -81.69 10.62
N THR A 77 -38.31 -80.53 10.41
CA THR A 77 -37.66 -80.18 9.14
C THR A 77 -36.15 -79.87 9.25
N GLN A 78 -35.57 -79.97 10.44
CA GLN A 78 -34.15 -79.68 10.63
C GLN A 78 -33.56 -80.39 11.84
N LEU A 79 -32.30 -80.81 11.69
CA LEU A 79 -31.44 -81.34 12.74
C LEU A 79 -30.32 -80.34 13.01
N VAL A 80 -30.08 -80.03 14.28
CA VAL A 80 -28.98 -79.16 14.72
C VAL A 80 -28.00 -79.97 15.56
N CYS A 81 -26.73 -80.00 15.16
CA CYS A 81 -25.66 -80.64 15.92
C CYS A 81 -24.44 -79.72 16.08
N THR A 82 -23.64 -79.97 17.11
CA THR A 82 -22.40 -79.21 17.38
C THR A 82 -21.20 -80.00 16.85
N PRO A 83 -20.50 -79.51 15.80
CA PRO A 83 -19.29 -80.17 15.30
C PRO A 83 -18.12 -80.12 16.31
N PRO A 84 -17.13 -81.02 16.21
CA PRO A 84 -15.90 -80.95 17.01
C PRO A 84 -15.11 -79.66 16.74
N ASP A 85 -14.43 -79.10 17.74
CA ASP A 85 -13.70 -77.81 17.64
C ASP A 85 -12.53 -77.83 16.63
N GLN A 86 -11.97 -78.99 16.34
CA GLN A 86 -10.88 -79.17 15.38
C GLN A 86 -11.32 -80.04 14.20
N GLN A 87 -10.90 -79.67 12.99
CA GLN A 87 -11.28 -80.38 11.76
C GLN A 87 -10.83 -81.85 11.80
N PRO A 88 -11.76 -82.82 11.73
CA PRO A 88 -11.42 -84.24 11.65
C PRO A 88 -10.68 -84.59 10.35
N ALA A 89 -10.02 -85.75 10.34
CA ALA A 89 -9.36 -86.26 9.15
C ALA A 89 -10.36 -86.43 7.98
N PRO A 90 -9.92 -86.29 6.71
CA PRO A 90 -10.79 -86.34 5.54
C PRO A 90 -11.19 -87.78 5.18
N THR A 91 -11.99 -88.38 6.05
CA THR A 91 -12.55 -89.73 5.90
C THR A 91 -14.08 -89.66 5.90
N ASP A 92 -14.72 -90.79 5.62
CA ASP A 92 -16.11 -91.04 5.99
C ASP A 92 -16.23 -91.59 7.42
N GLU A 93 -17.44 -91.97 7.82
CA GLU A 93 -17.73 -92.45 9.17
C GLU A 93 -17.11 -93.80 9.52
N ASN A 94 -16.68 -94.57 8.51
CA ASN A 94 -15.99 -95.84 8.70
C ASN A 94 -14.45 -95.66 8.63
N GLY A 95 -13.95 -94.42 8.53
CA GLY A 95 -12.52 -94.12 8.48
C GLY A 95 -11.88 -94.31 7.11
N ILE A 96 -12.67 -94.50 6.04
CA ILE A 96 -12.16 -94.71 4.69
C ILE A 96 -11.87 -93.34 4.06
N LYS A 97 -10.65 -93.15 3.53
CA LYS A 97 -10.30 -91.94 2.77
C LYS A 97 -10.78 -92.03 1.33
N HIS A 98 -11.58 -91.07 0.91
CA HIS A 98 -12.00 -90.91 -0.48
C HIS A 98 -11.00 -89.99 -1.20
N ILE A 99 -10.21 -90.54 -2.12
CA ILE A 99 -8.99 -89.94 -2.72
C ILE A 99 -9.23 -88.58 -3.41
N SER A 100 -10.47 -88.23 -3.76
CA SER A 100 -10.78 -87.04 -4.56
C SER A 100 -11.23 -85.80 -3.77
N GLN A 101 -11.41 -85.84 -2.44
CA GLN A 101 -11.77 -84.66 -1.63
C GLN A 101 -11.11 -84.66 -0.24
N ASP A 102 -10.27 -83.65 0.03
CA ASP A 102 -9.44 -83.52 1.24
C ASP A 102 -10.22 -82.96 2.47
N LEU A 103 -11.52 -83.26 2.57
CA LEU A 103 -12.41 -82.76 3.64
C LEU A 103 -13.20 -83.92 4.30
N PRO A 104 -13.53 -83.82 5.60
CA PRO A 104 -14.32 -84.83 6.29
C PRO A 104 -15.78 -84.85 5.80
N MET A 105 -16.33 -86.06 5.62
CA MET A 105 -17.69 -86.25 5.15
C MET A 105 -18.69 -86.26 6.31
N VAL A 106 -19.83 -85.61 6.13
CA VAL A 106 -20.94 -85.56 7.08
C VAL A 106 -21.99 -86.60 6.72
N VAL A 107 -22.25 -87.52 7.65
CA VAL A 107 -23.19 -88.63 7.47
C VAL A 107 -24.14 -88.70 8.67
N VAL A 108 -25.44 -88.84 8.37
CA VAL A 108 -26.51 -88.99 9.36
C VAL A 108 -27.03 -90.42 9.32
N ARG A 109 -27.11 -91.08 10.47
CA ARG A 109 -27.74 -92.40 10.62
C ARG A 109 -28.93 -92.32 11.56
N VAL A 110 -30.05 -92.90 11.17
CA VAL A 110 -31.27 -92.97 11.98
C VAL A 110 -31.55 -94.43 12.29
N GLY A 111 -31.56 -94.78 13.58
CA GLY A 111 -31.60 -96.17 14.02
C GLY A 111 -30.46 -97.01 13.44
N GLN A 112 -30.72 -98.31 13.23
CA GLN A 112 -29.68 -99.25 12.75
C GLN A 112 -29.58 -99.34 11.22
N ASN A 113 -30.64 -98.97 10.47
CA ASN A 113 -30.75 -99.33 9.06
C ASN A 113 -30.75 -98.14 8.09
N LEU A 114 -31.01 -96.90 8.54
CA LEU A 114 -31.08 -95.74 7.65
C LEU A 114 -29.78 -94.93 7.70
N ARG A 115 -29.18 -94.68 6.53
CA ARG A 115 -27.93 -93.92 6.37
C ARG A 115 -28.06 -92.90 5.24
N PHE A 116 -27.79 -91.63 5.55
CA PHE A 116 -27.86 -90.51 4.62
C PHE A 116 -26.53 -89.78 4.53
N GLN A 117 -26.02 -89.61 3.31
CA GLN A 117 -24.79 -88.87 3.03
C GLN A 117 -25.11 -87.41 2.69
N ILE A 118 -24.71 -86.48 3.55
CA ILE A 118 -25.14 -85.08 3.45
C ILE A 118 -24.15 -84.24 2.64
N GLY A 119 -22.84 -84.44 2.83
CA GLY A 119 -21.81 -83.66 2.13
C GLY A 119 -20.50 -83.59 2.88
N TYR A 120 -19.67 -82.58 2.64
CA TYR A 120 -18.37 -82.40 3.27
C TYR A 120 -18.29 -81.06 4.03
N LEU A 121 -17.55 -81.02 5.13
CA LEU A 121 -17.42 -79.84 5.99
C LEU A 121 -15.99 -79.28 5.98
N LYS A 122 -15.84 -77.98 5.72
CA LYS A 122 -14.54 -77.28 5.79
C LYS A 122 -14.52 -76.31 6.96
N TYR A 123 -13.55 -76.44 7.85
CA TYR A 123 -13.37 -75.55 9.00
C TYR A 123 -12.61 -74.30 8.60
N ASP A 124 -13.16 -73.14 8.90
CA ASP A 124 -12.57 -71.83 8.66
C ASP A 124 -12.62 -71.02 9.95
N LEU A 125 -11.97 -71.57 10.99
CA LEU A 125 -11.80 -70.95 12.30
C LEU A 125 -10.60 -69.99 12.22
N ILE A 126 -10.86 -68.71 12.48
CA ILE A 126 -9.86 -67.63 12.44
C ILE A 126 -8.72 -67.98 13.40
N LYS A 127 -7.52 -68.25 12.86
CA LYS A 127 -6.30 -68.40 13.67
C LYS A 127 -6.06 -67.09 14.44
N PRO A 128 -5.79 -67.12 15.76
CA PRO A 128 -5.39 -65.92 16.47
C PRO A 128 -4.06 -65.42 15.90
N TYR A 129 -4.07 -64.20 15.36
CA TYR A 129 -2.88 -63.51 14.87
C TYR A 129 -1.88 -63.32 16.02
N THR A 130 -0.69 -63.91 15.87
CA THR A 130 0.47 -63.59 16.69
C THR A 130 0.84 -62.11 16.51
N PHE A 131 0.83 -61.35 17.61
CA PHE A 131 1.23 -59.94 17.67
C PHE A 131 2.63 -59.74 17.04
N SER A 132 2.68 -59.07 15.89
CA SER A 132 3.89 -58.77 15.12
C SER A 132 4.25 -57.27 15.22
N HIS A 133 5.55 -56.98 15.02
CA HIS A 133 6.30 -55.71 15.07
C HIS A 133 5.65 -54.44 14.46
N PHE A 134 4.50 -54.54 13.82
CA PHE A 134 3.83 -53.43 13.13
C PHE A 134 3.34 -52.33 14.09
N LEU A 135 2.87 -52.70 15.29
CA LEU A 135 2.47 -51.72 16.33
C LEU A 135 3.66 -50.90 16.85
N PHE A 136 4.84 -51.52 17.03
CA PHE A 136 6.06 -50.79 17.38
C PHE A 136 6.46 -49.80 16.30
N GLY A 137 6.28 -50.14 15.02
CA GLY A 137 6.54 -49.23 13.89
C GLY A 137 5.65 -47.98 13.91
N ILE A 138 4.35 -48.12 14.21
CA ILE A 138 3.40 -46.98 14.28
C ILE A 138 3.69 -46.11 15.50
N VAL A 139 4.02 -46.70 16.65
CA VAL A 139 4.35 -45.95 17.87
C VAL A 139 5.68 -45.19 17.70
N ILE A 140 6.69 -45.82 17.10
CA ILE A 140 7.97 -45.15 16.81
C ILE A 140 7.76 -44.06 15.75
N GLY A 141 6.96 -44.33 14.71
CA GLY A 141 6.64 -43.35 13.67
C GLY A 141 5.91 -42.11 14.21
N THR A 142 4.90 -42.30 15.06
CA THR A 142 4.19 -41.19 15.70
C THR A 142 5.08 -40.43 16.69
N LEU A 143 5.92 -41.12 17.46
CA LEU A 143 6.91 -40.48 18.35
C LEU A 143 7.92 -39.64 17.56
N LEU A 144 8.43 -40.13 16.43
CA LEU A 144 9.35 -39.38 15.57
C LEU A 144 8.70 -38.13 14.95
N ILE A 145 7.43 -38.22 14.54
CA ILE A 145 6.68 -37.06 14.02
C ILE A 145 6.47 -36.03 15.13
N VAL A 146 6.10 -36.44 16.34
CA VAL A 146 5.94 -35.55 17.49
C VAL A 146 7.26 -34.90 17.86
N VAL A 147 8.36 -35.66 17.92
CA VAL A 147 9.71 -35.12 18.17
C VAL A 147 10.11 -34.13 17.08
N SER A 148 9.84 -34.43 15.81
CA SER A 148 10.10 -33.53 14.68
C SER A 148 9.32 -32.22 14.83
N LEU A 149 8.02 -32.27 15.14
CA LEU A 149 7.19 -31.09 15.39
C LEU A 149 7.71 -30.28 16.59
N VAL A 150 8.13 -30.93 17.68
CA VAL A 150 8.73 -30.28 18.84
C VAL A 150 10.05 -29.60 18.47
N VAL A 151 10.91 -30.25 17.68
CA VAL A 151 12.16 -29.64 17.19
C VAL A 151 11.87 -28.44 16.30
N VAL A 152 10.91 -28.51 15.38
CA VAL A 152 10.48 -27.39 14.54
C VAL A 152 9.93 -26.25 15.40
N LEU A 153 9.11 -26.53 16.42
CA LEU A 153 8.63 -25.52 17.37
C LEU A 153 9.77 -24.92 18.19
N ILE A 154 10.75 -25.70 18.63
CA ILE A 154 11.93 -25.21 19.35
C ILE A 154 12.77 -24.31 18.42
N ILE A 155 12.99 -24.70 17.16
CA ILE A 155 13.71 -23.87 16.17
C ILE A 155 12.93 -22.58 15.90
N TYR A 156 11.62 -22.66 15.71
CA TYR A 156 10.77 -21.48 15.50
C TYR A 156 10.79 -20.55 16.71
N ARG A 157 10.64 -21.09 17.93
CA ARG A 157 10.75 -20.30 19.18
C ARG A 157 12.15 -19.73 19.34
N ARG A 158 13.22 -20.50 19.10
CA ARG A 158 14.61 -20.00 19.15
C ARG A 158 14.82 -18.86 18.14
N LYS A 159 14.39 -19.03 16.89
CA LYS A 159 14.50 -18.02 15.83
C LYS A 159 13.67 -16.77 16.17
N SER A 160 12.46 -16.94 16.68
CA SER A 160 11.61 -15.83 17.12
C SER A 160 12.22 -15.09 18.32
N THR A 161 12.69 -15.81 19.34
CA THR A 161 13.35 -15.21 20.51
C THR A 161 14.68 -14.56 20.14
N GLN A 162 15.43 -15.12 19.19
CA GLN A 162 16.66 -14.51 18.68
C GLN A 162 16.34 -13.19 17.96
N ALA A 163 15.34 -13.18 17.06
CA ALA A 163 14.90 -11.96 16.38
C ALA A 163 14.42 -10.90 17.37
N GLU A 164 13.66 -11.29 18.40
CA GLU A 164 13.21 -10.37 19.45
C GLU A 164 14.37 -9.81 20.28
N ARG A 165 15.40 -10.61 20.58
CA ARG A 165 16.62 -10.15 21.28
C ARG A 165 17.44 -9.19 20.42
N GLU A 166 17.55 -9.46 19.13
CA GLU A 166 18.24 -8.58 18.18
C GLU A 166 17.50 -7.24 18.06
N TYR A 167 16.17 -7.27 17.91
CA TYR A 167 15.32 -6.08 17.94
C TYR A 167 15.53 -5.26 19.23
N LYS A 168 15.43 -5.91 20.40
CA LYS A 168 15.66 -5.26 21.71
C LYS A 168 17.06 -4.66 21.83
N ARG A 169 18.09 -5.36 21.32
CA ARG A 169 19.47 -4.85 21.33
C ARG A 169 19.60 -3.58 20.49
N ILE A 170 19.05 -3.58 19.27
CA ILE A 170 19.09 -2.41 18.37
C ILE A 170 18.34 -1.23 19.01
N GLN A 171 17.20 -1.50 19.64
CA GLN A 171 16.43 -0.48 20.34
C GLN A 171 17.22 0.13 21.51
N ILE A 172 17.84 -0.69 22.37
CA ILE A 172 18.69 -0.19 23.48
C ILE A 172 19.89 0.60 22.96
N GLN A 173 20.51 0.18 21.86
CA GLN A 173 21.58 0.94 21.22
C GLN A 173 21.08 2.31 20.77
N MET A 174 19.93 2.36 20.10
CA MET A 174 19.30 3.62 19.70
C MET A 174 18.96 4.49 20.92
N ASP A 175 18.43 3.91 22.00
CA ASP A 175 18.10 4.61 23.24
C ASP A 175 19.33 5.26 23.89
N THR A 176 20.44 4.53 23.88
CA THR A 176 21.71 5.01 24.41
C THR A 176 22.21 6.21 23.60
N LEU A 177 22.16 6.11 22.27
CA LEU A 177 22.56 7.20 21.37
C LEU A 177 21.64 8.42 21.49
N GLU A 178 20.34 8.20 21.53
CA GLU A 178 19.34 9.25 21.72
C GLU A 178 19.55 9.95 23.07
N SER A 179 19.84 9.20 24.14
CA SER A 179 20.15 9.78 25.44
C SER A 179 21.42 10.62 25.42
N ASN A 180 22.45 10.21 24.67
CA ASN A 180 23.71 10.96 24.53
C ASN A 180 23.49 12.31 23.84
N VAL A 181 22.62 12.37 22.84
CA VAL A 181 22.31 13.62 22.11
C VAL A 181 21.15 14.42 22.74
N ARG A 182 20.43 13.87 23.72
CA ARG A 182 19.20 14.49 24.25
C ARG A 182 19.40 15.91 24.77
N LEU A 183 20.51 16.19 25.45
CA LEU A 183 20.80 17.53 25.96
C LEU A 183 21.08 18.52 24.82
N GLU A 184 21.88 18.09 23.83
CA GLU A 184 22.14 18.87 22.61
C GLU A 184 20.84 19.13 21.83
N CYS A 185 19.97 18.12 21.70
CA CYS A 185 18.65 18.26 21.07
C CYS A 185 17.78 19.26 21.81
N LYS A 186 17.73 19.21 23.15
CA LYS A 186 16.91 20.14 23.94
C LYS A 186 17.40 21.57 23.79
N GLN A 187 18.71 21.79 23.76
CA GLN A 187 19.29 23.10 23.53
C GLN A 187 19.01 23.58 22.10
N ALA A 188 19.31 22.75 21.09
CA ALA A 188 19.07 23.08 19.69
C ALA A 188 17.58 23.32 19.40
N PHE A 189 16.69 22.57 20.05
CA PHE A 189 15.25 22.76 20.00
C PHE A 189 14.84 24.08 20.66
N ALA A 190 15.40 24.44 21.82
CA ALA A 190 15.09 25.72 22.46
C ALA A 190 15.52 26.90 21.57
N GLU A 191 16.71 26.82 20.96
CA GLU A 191 17.19 27.81 19.98
C GLU A 191 16.26 27.89 18.76
N LEU A 192 15.93 26.75 18.14
CA LEU A 192 15.02 26.70 16.99
C LEU A 192 13.63 27.21 17.37
N GLN A 193 13.13 26.90 18.56
CA GLN A 193 11.82 27.34 19.03
C GLN A 193 11.78 28.85 19.20
N THR A 194 12.84 29.47 19.71
CA THR A 194 12.95 30.94 19.75
C THR A 194 12.90 31.54 18.33
N ASP A 195 13.71 31.02 17.41
CA ASP A 195 13.73 31.50 16.02
C ASP A 195 12.38 31.28 15.31
N MET A 196 11.70 30.16 15.57
CA MET A 196 10.38 29.86 15.01
C MET A 196 9.25 30.66 15.67
N THR A 197 9.37 31.02 16.94
CA THR A 197 8.41 31.91 17.61
C THR A 197 8.51 33.33 17.04
N ASP A 198 9.72 33.84 16.81
CA ASP A 198 9.93 35.12 16.14
C ASP A 198 9.36 35.09 14.71
N LEU A 199 9.60 34.00 13.97
CA LEU A 199 8.99 33.79 12.65
C LEU A 199 7.46 33.74 12.72
N THR A 200 6.88 33.09 13.72
CA THR A 200 5.42 32.98 13.86
C THR A 200 4.81 34.36 14.11
N ALA A 201 5.44 35.19 14.94
CA ALA A 201 5.03 36.58 15.16
C ALA A 201 5.13 37.45 13.89
N ASP A 202 6.16 37.22 13.06
CA ASP A 202 6.26 37.86 11.73
C ASP A 202 5.14 37.38 10.77
N LEU A 203 4.79 36.09 10.81
CA LEU A 203 3.73 35.50 10.00
C LEU A 203 2.34 35.97 10.39
N GLU A 204 2.08 36.28 11.66
CA GLU A 204 0.80 36.89 12.09
C GLU A 204 0.55 38.24 11.38
N ASN A 205 1.61 38.98 11.05
CA ASN A 205 1.51 40.26 10.36
C ASN A 205 1.54 40.14 8.82
N SER A 206 2.34 39.22 8.29
CA SER A 206 2.60 39.11 6.84
C SER A 206 1.77 38.04 6.12
N GLY A 207 1.25 37.06 6.87
CA GLY A 207 0.58 35.88 6.33
C GLY A 207 1.55 34.84 5.79
N ILE A 208 1.06 33.61 5.68
CA ILE A 208 1.77 32.51 5.00
C ILE A 208 1.68 32.77 3.49
N PRO A 209 2.76 32.59 2.71
CA PRO A 209 2.76 32.80 1.26
C PRO A 209 2.04 31.65 0.54
N THR A 210 0.75 31.49 0.82
CA THR A 210 -0.12 30.49 0.21
C THR A 210 -0.40 30.87 -1.24
N LEU A 211 -0.24 29.90 -2.14
CA LEU A 211 -0.58 30.05 -3.55
C LEU A 211 -2.07 30.34 -3.69
N ASP A 212 -2.42 31.13 -4.70
CA ASP A 212 -3.81 31.29 -5.10
C ASP A 212 -4.37 29.97 -5.67
N HIS A 213 -5.69 29.92 -5.79
CA HIS A 213 -6.38 28.69 -6.16
C HIS A 213 -5.95 28.21 -7.56
N VAL A 214 -5.72 29.14 -8.50
CA VAL A 214 -5.27 28.81 -9.86
C VAL A 214 -3.90 28.14 -9.85
N ASN A 215 -2.89 28.72 -9.18
CA ASN A 215 -1.56 28.11 -9.12
C ASN A 215 -1.56 26.80 -8.35
N TYR A 216 -2.35 26.70 -7.27
CA TYR A 216 -2.56 25.45 -6.52
C TYR A 216 -3.09 24.33 -7.43
N ILE A 217 -4.17 24.59 -8.18
CA ILE A 217 -4.75 23.59 -9.08
C ILE A 217 -3.75 23.19 -10.17
N MET A 218 -3.02 24.16 -10.75
CA MET A 218 -1.98 23.84 -11.74
C MET A 218 -0.89 22.92 -11.18
N LYS A 219 -0.43 23.16 -9.96
CA LYS A 219 0.56 22.31 -9.27
C LYS A 219 0.05 20.89 -9.04
N VAL A 220 -1.23 20.72 -8.71
CA VAL A 220 -1.80 19.40 -8.37
C VAL A 220 -2.30 18.62 -9.60
N PHE A 221 -2.96 19.30 -10.53
CA PHE A 221 -3.59 18.67 -11.70
C PHE A 221 -2.56 18.42 -12.80
N PHE A 222 -1.68 19.39 -13.03
CA PHE A 222 -0.69 19.38 -14.11
C PHE A 222 0.73 19.67 -13.58
N PRO A 223 1.25 18.82 -12.67
CA PRO A 223 2.56 19.05 -12.06
C PRO A 223 3.66 19.15 -13.11
N GLY A 224 4.44 20.24 -13.07
CA GLY A 224 5.52 20.52 -14.01
C GLY A 224 5.09 21.22 -15.31
N VAL A 225 3.82 21.61 -15.45
CA VAL A 225 3.32 22.39 -16.60
C VAL A 225 3.06 23.83 -16.16
N ASN A 226 3.76 24.78 -16.79
CA ASN A 226 3.65 26.20 -16.45
C ASN A 226 2.73 26.98 -17.41
N ASP A 227 2.76 26.64 -18.70
CA ASP A 227 1.99 27.34 -19.74
C ASP A 227 0.90 26.42 -20.31
N HIS A 228 -0.16 26.20 -19.54
CA HIS A 228 -1.29 25.39 -19.99
C HIS A 228 -2.34 26.24 -20.70
N PRO A 229 -2.91 25.80 -21.84
CA PRO A 229 -3.96 26.54 -22.57
C PRO A 229 -5.20 26.93 -21.75
N ILE A 230 -5.43 26.28 -20.60
CA ILE A 230 -6.58 26.54 -19.71
C ILE A 230 -6.40 27.82 -18.87
N LEU A 231 -5.19 28.38 -18.82
CA LEU A 231 -4.89 29.61 -18.09
C LEU A 231 -5.23 30.88 -18.89
N ASN A 232 -5.53 30.73 -20.19
CA ASN A 232 -5.95 31.84 -21.04
C ASN A 232 -7.36 32.26 -20.65
N SER A 233 -7.50 33.13 -19.64
CA SER A 233 -8.80 33.51 -19.08
C SER A 233 -9.86 33.83 -20.15
N SER A 234 -11.07 33.32 -19.96
CA SER A 234 -12.25 33.57 -20.82
C SER A 234 -12.51 35.07 -21.02
N LYS A 235 -12.00 35.92 -20.11
CA LYS A 235 -12.05 37.40 -20.17
C LYS A 235 -11.45 37.98 -21.45
N PHE A 236 -10.47 37.32 -22.07
CA PHE A 236 -9.90 37.76 -23.36
C PHE A 236 -10.79 37.40 -24.58
N ARG A 237 -11.77 36.49 -24.41
CA ARG A 237 -12.68 36.03 -25.48
C ARG A 237 -14.02 36.77 -25.56
N LEU A 238 -14.35 37.66 -24.63
CA LEU A 238 -15.58 38.47 -24.68
C LEU A 238 -15.65 39.42 -25.90
N ASN A 239 -14.50 39.73 -26.51
CA ASN A 239 -14.41 40.58 -27.71
C ASN A 239 -14.15 39.80 -29.01
N MET A 240 -14.16 38.47 -28.98
CA MET A 240 -13.92 37.63 -30.17
C MET A 240 -15.25 37.06 -30.68
N MET A 241 -15.50 37.16 -31.99
CA MET A 241 -16.71 36.66 -32.63
C MET A 241 -16.80 35.14 -32.42
N ARG A 242 -17.91 34.63 -31.85
CA ARG A 242 -18.10 33.19 -31.58
C ARG A 242 -17.87 32.39 -32.86
N THR A 243 -16.87 31.52 -32.83
CA THR A 243 -16.52 30.67 -33.96
C THR A 243 -17.42 29.43 -34.01
N SER A 244 -17.53 28.77 -35.17
CA SER A 244 -18.15 27.43 -35.27
C SER A 244 -17.49 26.45 -34.28
N TYR A 245 -16.21 26.65 -34.01
CA TYR A 245 -15.45 25.93 -33.01
C TYR A 245 -15.99 26.11 -31.57
N ASP A 246 -16.25 27.36 -31.14
CA ASP A 246 -16.82 27.62 -29.82
C ASP A 246 -18.22 26.99 -29.69
N GLN A 247 -19.01 27.00 -30.77
CA GLN A 247 -20.32 26.34 -30.81
C GLN A 247 -20.20 24.82 -30.67
N ALA A 248 -19.26 24.19 -31.35
CA ALA A 248 -19.00 22.75 -31.25
C ALA A 248 -18.55 22.36 -29.83
N MET A 249 -17.69 23.17 -29.19
CA MET A 249 -17.26 22.91 -27.81
C MET A 249 -18.40 23.06 -26.81
N LEU A 250 -19.31 24.02 -26.99
CA LEU A 250 -20.53 24.12 -26.17
C LEU A 250 -21.43 22.88 -26.33
N GLN A 251 -21.61 22.38 -27.56
CA GLN A 251 -22.33 21.13 -27.80
C GLN A 251 -21.62 19.94 -27.15
N PHE A 252 -20.29 19.88 -27.18
CA PHE A 252 -19.51 18.84 -26.52
C PHE A 252 -19.63 18.92 -24.99
N GLU A 253 -19.63 20.12 -24.43
CA GLU A 253 -19.89 20.31 -22.99
C GLU A 253 -21.27 19.76 -22.61
N GLN A 254 -22.31 19.96 -23.44
CA GLN A 254 -23.63 19.38 -23.20
C GLN A 254 -23.61 17.84 -23.19
N LEU A 255 -22.78 17.21 -24.02
CA LEU A 255 -22.55 15.76 -23.95
C LEU A 255 -21.82 15.35 -22.68
N ILE A 256 -20.78 16.09 -22.27
CA ILE A 256 -20.07 15.82 -21.01
C ILE A 256 -21.00 15.98 -19.80
N ASN A 257 -21.97 16.89 -19.85
CA ASN A 257 -23.01 17.04 -18.82
C ASN A 257 -24.12 15.97 -18.90
N ASN A 258 -24.06 15.04 -19.85
CA ASN A 258 -24.93 13.87 -19.89
C ASN A 258 -24.27 12.68 -19.16
N LYS A 259 -24.87 12.26 -18.04
CA LYS A 259 -24.34 11.18 -17.19
C LYS A 259 -24.07 9.88 -17.96
N VAL A 260 -24.95 9.49 -18.87
CA VAL A 260 -24.80 8.24 -19.65
C VAL A 260 -23.61 8.36 -20.60
N PHE A 261 -23.52 9.47 -21.34
CA PHE A 261 -22.40 9.73 -22.24
C PHE A 261 -21.07 9.70 -21.51
N LEU A 262 -20.94 10.46 -20.40
CA LEU A 262 -19.66 10.61 -19.71
C LEU A 262 -19.16 9.29 -19.12
N LEU A 263 -20.05 8.46 -18.55
CA LEU A 263 -19.69 7.14 -18.04
C LEU A 263 -19.22 6.22 -19.16
N ILE A 264 -19.95 6.14 -20.28
CA ILE A 264 -19.56 5.33 -21.44
C ILE A 264 -18.24 5.83 -22.05
N PHE A 265 -18.07 7.15 -22.14
CA PHE A 265 -16.86 7.77 -22.67
C PHE A 265 -15.63 7.36 -21.86
N ILE A 266 -15.67 7.49 -20.53
CA ILE A 266 -14.55 7.10 -19.65
C ILE A 266 -14.27 5.60 -19.77
N GLU A 267 -15.30 4.75 -19.72
CA GLU A 267 -15.13 3.29 -19.82
C GLU A 267 -14.55 2.86 -21.16
N THR A 268 -15.01 3.48 -22.25
CA THR A 268 -14.53 3.19 -23.60
C THR A 268 -13.05 3.55 -23.73
N LEU A 269 -12.63 4.71 -23.20
CA LEU A 269 -11.22 5.12 -23.22
C LEU A 269 -10.35 4.16 -22.40
N GLU A 270 -10.79 3.79 -21.19
CA GLU A 270 -10.03 2.88 -20.32
C GLU A 270 -9.90 1.45 -20.86
N ALA A 271 -10.85 1.02 -21.69
CA ALA A 271 -10.80 -0.29 -22.34
C ALA A 271 -9.71 -0.37 -23.43
N GLN A 272 -9.21 0.77 -23.93
CA GLN A 272 -8.23 0.78 -25.02
C GLN A 272 -6.81 0.48 -24.51
N LYS A 273 -6.16 -0.50 -25.14
CA LYS A 273 -4.76 -0.87 -24.80
C LYS A 273 -3.76 0.27 -25.04
N SER A 274 -4.05 1.16 -26.00
CA SER A 274 -3.22 2.33 -26.31
C SER A 274 -3.43 3.52 -25.37
N PHE A 275 -4.38 3.43 -24.43
CA PHE A 275 -4.68 4.49 -23.46
C PHE A 275 -3.77 4.37 -22.24
N SER A 276 -2.70 5.16 -22.24
CA SER A 276 -1.63 5.07 -21.26
C SER A 276 -2.03 5.62 -19.89
N ILE A 277 -1.23 5.34 -18.84
CA ILE A 277 -1.42 5.96 -17.51
C ILE A 277 -1.35 7.50 -17.60
N ARG A 278 -0.47 8.04 -18.46
CA ARG A 278 -0.38 9.49 -18.69
C ARG A 278 -1.69 10.03 -19.27
N ASP A 279 -2.28 9.33 -20.24
CA ASP A 279 -3.56 9.72 -20.83
C ASP A 279 -4.69 9.69 -19.80
N LYS A 280 -4.75 8.65 -18.95
CA LYS A 280 -5.73 8.54 -17.86
C LYS A 280 -5.65 9.72 -16.90
N VAL A 281 -4.44 10.07 -16.49
CA VAL A 281 -4.17 11.19 -15.58
C VAL A 281 -4.55 12.53 -16.22
N ASN A 282 -4.23 12.70 -17.50
CA ASN A 282 -4.55 13.91 -18.25
C ASN A 282 -6.07 14.07 -18.43
N VAL A 283 -6.77 13.04 -18.92
CA VAL A 283 -8.23 13.05 -19.10
C VAL A 283 -8.94 13.31 -17.79
N ALA A 284 -8.53 12.67 -16.69
CA ALA A 284 -9.11 12.93 -15.36
C ALA A 284 -8.94 14.39 -14.93
N SER A 285 -7.80 15.01 -15.22
CA SER A 285 -7.51 16.39 -14.84
C SER A 285 -8.30 17.39 -15.70
N LEU A 286 -8.34 17.18 -17.01
CA LEU A 286 -9.16 17.99 -17.91
C LEU A 286 -10.66 17.86 -17.60
N LEU A 287 -11.15 16.64 -17.32
CA LEU A 287 -12.54 16.44 -16.90
C LEU A 287 -12.84 17.20 -15.61
N MET A 288 -11.96 17.16 -14.61
CA MET A 288 -12.19 17.91 -13.38
C MET A 288 -12.16 19.43 -13.61
N ILE A 289 -11.34 19.96 -14.53
CA ILE A 289 -11.40 21.38 -14.94
C ILE A 289 -12.75 21.73 -15.59
N VAL A 290 -13.28 20.85 -16.45
CA VAL A 290 -14.60 21.07 -17.08
C VAL A 290 -15.73 21.01 -16.04
N LEU A 291 -15.60 20.14 -15.03
CA LEU A 291 -16.65 19.83 -14.08
C LEU A 291 -16.57 20.64 -12.76
N MET A 292 -15.48 21.39 -12.51
CA MET A 292 -15.30 22.12 -11.24
C MET A 292 -16.32 23.22 -10.98
N ASN A 293 -16.98 23.74 -12.03
CA ASN A 293 -18.09 24.69 -11.90
C ASN A 293 -19.44 24.00 -11.66
N LYS A 294 -19.45 22.66 -11.58
CA LYS A 294 -20.62 21.80 -11.42
C LYS A 294 -20.27 20.63 -10.48
N MET A 295 -19.66 20.93 -9.34
CA MET A 295 -19.16 19.92 -8.39
C MET A 295 -20.25 18.96 -7.91
N GLU A 296 -21.52 19.38 -7.82
CA GLU A 296 -22.63 18.47 -7.50
C GLU A 296 -22.74 17.33 -8.54
N TYR A 297 -22.69 17.67 -9.82
CA TYR A 297 -22.68 16.70 -10.91
C TYR A 297 -21.39 15.87 -10.90
N ALA A 298 -20.24 16.51 -10.67
CA ALA A 298 -18.94 15.83 -10.57
C ALA A 298 -18.94 14.76 -9.47
N THR A 299 -19.46 15.09 -8.28
CA THR A 299 -19.62 14.16 -7.15
C THR A 299 -20.53 12.99 -7.50
N GLY A 300 -21.62 13.24 -8.22
CA GLY A 300 -22.51 12.18 -8.71
C GLY A 300 -21.85 11.22 -9.70
N ILE A 301 -21.01 11.72 -10.60
CA ILE A 301 -20.22 10.91 -11.54
C ILE A 301 -19.14 10.13 -10.79
N LEU A 302 -18.42 10.80 -9.89
CA LEU A 302 -17.37 10.22 -9.06
C LEU A 302 -17.90 9.07 -8.22
N LYS A 303 -19.08 9.21 -7.60
CA LYS A 303 -19.77 8.14 -6.86
C LYS A 303 -19.98 6.91 -7.72
N CYS A 304 -20.52 7.09 -8.92
CA CYS A 304 -20.78 5.97 -9.83
C CYS A 304 -19.49 5.27 -10.25
N LEU A 305 -18.46 6.02 -10.63
CA LEU A 305 -17.17 5.45 -11.04
C LEU A 305 -16.43 4.77 -9.89
N LEU A 306 -16.47 5.35 -8.69
CA LEU A 306 -15.85 4.77 -7.50
C LEU A 306 -16.53 3.46 -7.10
N LEU A 307 -17.87 3.40 -7.12
CA LEU A 307 -18.60 2.15 -6.86
C LEU A 307 -18.24 1.07 -7.89
N ARG A 308 -18.16 1.41 -9.18
CA ARG A 308 -17.71 0.46 -10.22
C ARG A 308 -16.27 0.00 -10.00
N LEU A 309 -15.38 0.89 -9.56
CA LEU A 309 -14.01 0.52 -9.20
C LEU A 309 -13.99 -0.44 -8.01
N ILE A 310 -14.83 -0.20 -6.99
CA ILE A 310 -14.96 -1.08 -5.83
C ILE A 310 -15.46 -2.46 -6.28
N ASP A 311 -16.55 -2.53 -7.04
CA ASP A 311 -17.10 -3.79 -7.58
C ASP A 311 -16.01 -4.61 -8.29
N LYS A 312 -15.21 -3.95 -9.14
CA LYS A 312 -14.09 -4.58 -9.84
C LYS A 312 -12.98 -5.04 -8.88
N SER A 313 -12.66 -4.24 -7.87
CA SER A 313 -11.57 -4.51 -6.93
C SER A 313 -11.86 -5.70 -6.00
N VAL A 314 -13.11 -5.85 -5.55
CA VAL A 314 -13.52 -6.89 -4.60
C VAL A 314 -13.44 -8.28 -5.21
N ILE A 315 -13.58 -8.40 -6.54
CA ILE A 315 -13.44 -9.65 -7.27
C ILE A 315 -11.96 -10.09 -7.40
N THR A 316 -11.01 -9.16 -7.18
CA THR A 316 -9.58 -9.47 -7.29
C THR A 316 -9.06 -10.25 -6.07
N LYS A 317 -7.89 -10.89 -6.22
CA LYS A 317 -7.22 -11.57 -5.10
C LYS A 317 -6.76 -10.62 -3.98
N HIS A 318 -6.62 -9.33 -4.28
CA HIS A 318 -6.01 -8.36 -3.38
C HIS A 318 -6.84 -7.06 -3.32
N PRO A 319 -8.08 -7.10 -2.78
CA PRO A 319 -8.95 -5.93 -2.70
C PRO A 319 -8.32 -4.76 -1.94
N GLN A 320 -7.44 -5.01 -0.96
CA GLN A 320 -6.72 -3.98 -0.19
C GLN A 320 -5.80 -3.09 -1.05
N LEU A 321 -5.50 -3.47 -2.29
CA LEU A 321 -4.67 -2.69 -3.21
C LEU A 321 -5.47 -1.62 -3.98
N MET A 322 -6.79 -1.58 -3.85
CA MET A 322 -7.63 -0.55 -4.48
C MET A 322 -7.17 0.84 -4.05
N LEU A 323 -7.12 1.79 -4.99
CA LEU A 323 -6.65 3.17 -4.79
C LEU A 323 -5.16 3.28 -4.38
N ARG A 324 -4.39 2.19 -4.33
CA ARG A 324 -2.97 2.25 -3.92
C ARG A 324 -2.08 2.95 -4.96
N ARG A 325 -2.44 2.83 -6.24
CA ARG A 325 -1.76 3.46 -7.37
C ARG A 325 -2.77 4.25 -8.19
N THR A 326 -2.31 4.99 -9.18
CA THR A 326 -3.20 5.68 -10.12
C THR A 326 -3.17 4.90 -11.43
N GLU A 327 -4.13 3.99 -11.59
CA GLU A 327 -4.21 3.08 -12.74
C GLU A 327 -5.50 3.28 -13.54
N SER A 328 -6.41 4.12 -13.04
CA SER A 328 -7.68 4.51 -13.65
C SER A 328 -7.88 6.05 -13.64
N VAL A 329 -8.77 6.52 -14.51
CA VAL A 329 -9.26 7.90 -14.59
C VAL A 329 -9.91 8.28 -13.27
N VAL A 330 -10.75 7.41 -12.71
CA VAL A 330 -11.45 7.68 -11.44
C VAL A 330 -10.49 7.88 -10.26
N GLU A 331 -9.39 7.12 -10.18
CA GLU A 331 -8.38 7.30 -9.12
C GLU A 331 -7.73 8.70 -9.18
N LYS A 332 -7.42 9.19 -10.39
CA LYS A 332 -6.92 10.56 -10.54
C LYS A 332 -8.03 11.59 -10.31
N MET A 333 -9.27 11.34 -10.74
CA MET A 333 -10.41 12.22 -10.45
C MET A 333 -10.64 12.37 -8.95
N ILE A 334 -10.55 11.29 -8.16
CA ILE A 334 -10.63 11.35 -6.69
C ILE A 334 -9.52 12.24 -6.12
N THR A 335 -8.29 12.10 -6.62
CA THR A 335 -7.15 12.93 -6.19
C THR A 335 -7.44 14.41 -6.42
N ASN A 336 -7.92 14.75 -7.62
CA ASN A 336 -8.24 16.10 -8.03
C ASN A 336 -9.47 16.67 -7.28
N TYR A 337 -10.49 15.84 -7.07
CA TYR A 337 -11.68 16.17 -6.32
C TYR A 337 -11.36 16.51 -4.85
N ILE A 338 -10.59 15.64 -4.17
CA ILE A 338 -10.13 15.91 -2.80
C ILE A 338 -9.29 17.18 -2.78
N ALA A 339 -8.44 17.42 -3.77
CA ALA A 339 -7.64 18.64 -3.83
C ALA A 339 -8.50 19.90 -3.89
N ILE A 340 -9.57 19.93 -4.69
CA ILE A 340 -10.51 21.06 -4.71
C ILE A 340 -11.18 21.21 -3.33
N CYS A 341 -11.72 20.12 -2.77
CA CYS A 341 -12.45 20.19 -1.50
C CYS A 341 -11.57 20.55 -0.29
N MET A 342 -10.27 20.24 -0.34
CA MET A 342 -9.33 20.45 0.75
C MET A 342 -8.56 21.77 0.66
N TYR A 343 -8.74 22.57 -0.39
CA TYR A 343 -7.97 23.80 -0.58
C TYR A 343 -8.15 24.80 0.58
N ASP A 344 -9.40 25.08 0.98
CA ASP A 344 -9.66 25.99 2.10
C ASP A 344 -9.15 25.39 3.43
N TYR A 345 -9.29 24.08 3.63
CA TYR A 345 -8.73 23.39 4.81
C TYR A 345 -7.20 23.48 4.87
N LEU A 346 -6.52 23.39 3.72
CA LEU A 346 -5.08 23.64 3.62
C LEU A 346 -4.76 25.10 3.91
N LYS A 347 -5.46 26.04 3.26
CA LYS A 347 -5.16 27.47 3.35
C LYS A 347 -5.41 28.04 4.75
N GLU A 348 -6.47 27.61 5.41
CA GLU A 348 -6.96 28.26 6.64
C GLU A 348 -6.65 27.47 7.92
N TYR A 349 -6.52 26.14 7.84
CA TYR A 349 -6.36 25.30 9.04
C TYR A 349 -5.00 24.58 9.10
N SER A 350 -4.74 23.68 8.15
CA SER A 350 -3.57 22.79 8.21
C SER A 350 -2.29 23.36 7.60
N GLY A 351 -2.40 24.42 6.80
CA GLY A 351 -1.26 25.04 6.12
C GLY A 351 -0.25 25.66 7.08
N ASN A 352 -0.71 26.19 8.22
CA ASN A 352 0.19 26.76 9.21
C ASN A 352 1.18 25.72 9.76
N SER A 353 0.68 24.57 10.24
CA SER A 353 1.56 23.54 10.77
C SER A 353 2.45 22.90 9.70
N LEU A 354 1.98 22.77 8.45
CA LEU A 354 2.82 22.31 7.33
C LEU A 354 3.94 23.32 6.99
N PHE A 355 3.62 24.61 6.96
CA PHE A 355 4.59 25.66 6.65
C PHE A 355 5.65 25.77 7.75
N LEU A 356 5.25 25.70 9.02
CA LEU A 356 6.15 25.68 10.16
C LEU A 356 7.06 24.46 10.14
N LEU A 357 6.53 23.27 9.79
CA LEU A 357 7.36 22.07 9.60
C LEU A 357 8.41 22.27 8.50
N TYR A 358 8.00 22.78 7.33
CA TYR A 358 8.92 23.09 6.25
C TYR A 358 10.00 24.08 6.67
N LYS A 359 9.62 25.18 7.35
CA LYS A 359 10.54 26.21 7.83
C LYS A 359 11.50 25.69 8.89
N ALA A 360 11.03 24.88 9.84
CA ALA A 360 11.86 24.25 10.86
C ALA A 360 12.93 23.34 10.22
N ILE A 361 12.54 22.52 9.23
CA ILE A 361 13.48 21.66 8.49
C ILE A 361 14.50 22.50 7.72
N LYS A 362 14.03 23.50 6.95
CA LYS A 362 14.91 24.38 6.17
C LYS A 362 15.93 25.08 7.07
N HIS A 363 15.45 25.72 8.15
CA HIS A 363 16.30 26.42 9.09
C HIS A 363 17.32 25.49 9.74
N GLN A 364 16.89 24.30 10.19
CA GLN A 364 17.79 23.33 10.82
C GLN A 364 18.89 22.83 9.87
N ILE A 365 18.56 22.62 8.59
CA ILE A 365 19.55 22.23 7.57
C ILE A 365 20.54 23.37 7.33
N GLU A 366 20.05 24.58 7.09
CA GLU A 366 20.86 25.76 6.70
C GLU A 366 21.69 26.35 7.84
N LYS A 367 21.38 26.01 9.09
CA LYS A 367 22.20 26.29 10.27
C LYS A 367 23.55 25.54 10.23
N GLY A 368 23.59 24.39 9.54
CA GLY A 368 24.78 23.56 9.40
C GLY A 368 25.47 23.68 8.04
N LEU A 369 26.51 22.86 7.86
CA LEU A 369 27.22 22.71 6.60
C LEU A 369 26.31 22.11 5.53
N VAL A 370 26.32 22.69 4.33
CA VAL A 370 25.64 22.14 3.15
C VAL A 370 26.60 22.19 1.96
N ASP A 371 26.89 21.05 1.35
CA ASP A 371 27.66 21.00 0.11
C ASP A 371 26.82 21.56 -1.06
N ALA A 372 27.37 22.47 -1.85
CA ALA A 372 26.63 23.16 -2.90
C ALA A 372 26.45 22.31 -4.17
N VAL A 373 27.27 21.27 -4.33
CA VAL A 373 27.30 20.38 -5.50
C VAL A 373 26.56 19.07 -5.20
N THR A 374 26.87 18.41 -4.07
CA THR A 374 26.21 17.14 -3.72
C THR A 374 24.88 17.34 -2.98
N HIS A 375 24.66 18.53 -2.41
CA HIS A 375 23.53 18.84 -1.53
C HIS A 375 23.50 18.00 -0.24
N ASP A 376 24.64 17.41 0.14
CA ASP A 376 24.77 16.73 1.43
C ASP A 376 24.85 17.76 2.56
N ALA A 377 24.07 17.54 3.61
CA ALA A 377 23.96 18.44 4.74
C ALA A 377 24.42 17.78 6.03
N ARG A 378 25.02 18.57 6.94
CA ARG A 378 25.42 18.11 8.27
C ARG A 378 24.22 17.74 9.13
N TYR A 379 23.17 18.58 9.07
CA TYR A 379 21.89 18.32 9.71
C TYR A 379 20.93 17.84 8.63
N SER A 380 20.64 16.54 8.63
CA SER A 380 19.74 15.89 7.67
C SER A 380 18.96 14.81 8.41
N LEU A 381 17.75 14.50 7.95
CA LEU A 381 17.00 13.30 8.35
C LEU A 381 17.26 12.11 7.42
N SER A 382 17.79 12.38 6.22
CA SER A 382 18.11 11.37 5.23
C SER A 382 19.57 10.98 5.33
N GLU A 383 19.83 9.69 5.51
CA GLU A 383 21.18 9.13 5.53
C GLU A 383 21.90 9.32 4.18
N GLU A 384 21.16 9.25 3.08
CA GLU A 384 21.70 9.40 1.71
C GLU A 384 22.22 10.81 1.46
N ARG A 385 21.68 11.82 2.16
CA ARG A 385 22.05 13.24 2.06
C ARG A 385 22.82 13.74 3.28
N LEU A 386 23.40 12.83 4.07
CA LEU A 386 24.15 13.20 5.26
C LEU A 386 25.61 13.45 4.91
N LEU A 387 26.11 14.64 5.24
CA LEU A 387 27.50 15.01 5.03
C LEU A 387 28.42 14.20 5.96
N ARG A 388 29.26 13.35 5.36
CA ARG A 388 30.12 12.42 6.11
C ARG A 388 31.48 13.00 6.50
N GLU A 389 31.97 14.00 5.77
CA GLU A 389 33.26 14.63 6.08
C GLU A 389 33.17 15.53 7.32
N GLN A 390 34.28 15.61 8.06
CA GLN A 390 34.43 16.53 9.18
C GLN A 390 35.14 17.78 8.69
N ILE A 391 34.43 18.90 8.71
CA ILE A 391 34.90 20.18 8.18
C ILE A 391 34.84 21.20 9.30
N GLU A 392 35.99 21.78 9.59
CA GLU A 392 36.11 22.92 10.50
C GLU A 392 35.48 24.15 9.85
N HIS A 393 34.67 24.87 10.64
CA HIS A 393 33.93 26.04 10.18
C HIS A 393 33.74 27.01 11.35
N SER A 394 33.55 28.28 11.04
CA SER A 394 33.20 29.33 11.99
C SER A 394 31.96 30.08 11.51
N VAL A 395 31.20 30.62 12.47
CA VAL A 395 30.04 31.47 12.19
C VAL A 395 30.53 32.88 11.88
N VAL A 396 30.09 33.43 10.75
CA VAL A 396 30.34 34.81 10.32
C VAL A 396 29.06 35.61 10.46
N THR A 397 29.15 36.79 11.09
CA THR A 397 28.02 37.74 11.21
C THR A 397 28.14 38.80 10.12
N LEU A 398 27.18 38.81 9.18
CA LEU A 398 27.11 39.79 8.11
C LEU A 398 26.20 40.95 8.50
N HIS A 399 26.69 42.18 8.30
CA HIS A 399 25.91 43.40 8.41
C HIS A 399 25.53 43.88 7.01
N ILE A 400 24.28 43.66 6.63
CA ILE A 400 23.79 43.98 5.29
C ILE A 400 23.38 45.45 5.26
N ILE A 401 24.01 46.23 4.39
CA ILE A 401 23.66 47.62 4.14
C ILE A 401 22.78 47.67 2.90
N GLN A 402 21.63 48.34 3.04
CA GLN A 402 20.83 48.83 1.93
C GLN A 402 20.91 50.35 1.95
N ASP A 403 21.23 50.97 0.82
CA ASP A 403 21.51 52.41 0.77
C ASP A 403 20.28 53.29 1.12
N ASP A 404 19.07 52.71 1.21
CA ASP A 404 17.80 53.37 1.53
C ASP A 404 17.23 53.05 2.93
N LEU A 405 17.84 52.16 3.73
CA LEU A 405 17.39 51.82 5.09
C LEU A 405 18.47 52.16 6.13
N ASP A 406 18.09 52.94 7.15
CA ASP A 406 18.97 53.25 8.29
C ASP A 406 19.26 52.02 9.17
N GLU A 407 18.40 50.99 9.11
CA GLU A 407 18.56 49.75 9.88
C GLU A 407 19.42 48.72 9.15
N LYS A 408 20.51 48.30 9.80
CA LYS A 408 21.39 47.23 9.32
C LYS A 408 20.82 45.87 9.69
N ILE A 409 20.47 45.08 8.69
CA ILE A 409 20.03 43.69 8.89
C ILE A 409 21.26 42.82 9.21
N GLN A 410 21.17 42.02 10.26
CA GLN A 410 22.21 41.06 10.64
C GLN A 410 21.85 39.66 10.14
N CYS A 411 22.78 39.00 9.45
CA CYS A 411 22.62 37.63 8.96
C CYS A 411 23.80 36.77 9.41
N LYS A 412 23.54 35.64 10.07
CA LYS A 412 24.58 34.68 10.45
C LYS A 412 24.73 33.63 9.35
N VAL A 413 25.97 33.42 8.90
CA VAL A 413 26.33 32.44 7.86
C VAL A 413 27.58 31.67 8.30
N LEU A 414 27.99 30.67 7.53
CA LEU A 414 29.23 29.93 7.79
C LEU A 414 30.35 30.44 6.89
N ASP A 415 31.58 30.45 7.38
CA ASP A 415 32.77 30.84 6.60
C ASP A 415 33.00 29.89 5.38
N CYS A 416 32.54 28.66 5.50
CA CYS A 416 32.53 27.68 4.43
C CYS A 416 31.30 27.75 3.50
N ASP A 417 30.36 28.68 3.68
CA ASP A 417 29.26 28.84 2.71
C ASP A 417 29.82 29.40 1.38
N THR A 418 29.34 28.87 0.26
CA THR A 418 29.60 29.44 -1.08
C THR A 418 28.97 30.83 -1.19
N ILE A 419 29.45 31.64 -2.13
CA ILE A 419 28.91 33.00 -2.32
C ILE A 419 27.42 32.94 -2.70
N THR A 420 27.00 31.99 -3.53
CA THR A 420 25.58 31.78 -3.83
C THR A 420 24.75 31.35 -2.61
N GLN A 421 25.29 30.49 -1.73
CA GLN A 421 24.60 30.15 -0.47
C GLN A 421 24.45 31.37 0.44
N VAL A 422 25.50 32.20 0.56
CA VAL A 422 25.45 33.46 1.32
C VAL A 422 24.39 34.40 0.73
N LYS A 423 24.38 34.61 -0.59
CA LYS A 423 23.35 35.44 -1.25
C LYS A 423 21.94 34.93 -0.96
N SER A 424 21.70 33.62 -1.03
CA SER A 424 20.41 33.01 -0.71
C SER A 424 19.99 33.28 0.75
N LYS A 425 20.90 33.08 1.71
CA LYS A 425 20.64 33.36 3.14
C LYS A 425 20.36 34.85 3.40
N VAL A 426 21.08 35.74 2.72
CA VAL A 426 20.82 37.19 2.79
C VAL A 426 19.46 37.53 2.18
N LEU A 427 19.10 36.96 1.03
CA LEU A 427 17.77 37.16 0.44
C LEU A 427 16.65 36.66 1.35
N ASP A 428 16.83 35.52 2.03
CA ASP A 428 15.87 35.02 3.00
C ASP A 428 15.70 35.97 4.20
N ALA A 429 16.77 36.62 4.65
CA ALA A 429 16.71 37.61 5.73
C ALA A 429 16.05 38.92 5.28
N LEU A 430 16.39 39.42 4.10
CA LEU A 430 15.86 40.68 3.54
C LEU A 430 14.39 40.57 3.14
N PHE A 431 14.01 39.44 2.55
CA PHE A 431 12.68 39.20 1.98
C PHE A 431 11.89 38.16 2.78
N LYS A 432 12.10 38.10 4.10
CA LYS A 432 11.50 37.08 4.99
C LYS A 432 9.98 36.94 4.83
N ASN A 433 9.30 38.07 4.57
CA ASN A 433 7.84 38.19 4.45
C ASN A 433 7.34 38.26 3.00
N THR A 434 8.21 38.08 2.01
CA THR A 434 7.86 38.17 0.59
C THR A 434 7.77 36.76 -0.01
N PRO A 435 6.72 36.42 -0.77
CA PRO A 435 6.63 35.16 -1.52
C PRO A 435 7.87 34.93 -2.40
N PHE A 436 8.31 33.67 -2.55
CA PHE A 436 9.58 33.38 -3.23
C PHE A 436 9.62 33.87 -4.67
N SER A 437 8.53 33.71 -5.43
CA SER A 437 8.43 34.13 -6.84
C SER A 437 8.56 35.63 -7.06
N MET A 438 8.33 36.45 -6.03
CA MET A 438 8.44 37.92 -6.09
C MET A 438 9.83 38.44 -5.72
N ARG A 439 10.75 37.56 -5.29
CA ARG A 439 12.10 37.95 -4.88
C ARG A 439 13.04 38.03 -6.09
N PRO A 440 14.09 38.86 -6.05
CA PRO A 440 15.15 38.83 -7.05
C PRO A 440 15.79 37.44 -7.12
N SER A 441 16.16 37.02 -8.33
CA SER A 441 16.94 35.79 -8.50
C SER A 441 18.33 35.95 -7.89
N VAL A 442 18.82 34.90 -7.25
CA VAL A 442 20.20 34.87 -6.70
C VAL A 442 21.26 35.09 -7.79
N HIS A 443 20.94 34.80 -9.06
CA HIS A 443 21.84 34.96 -10.20
C HIS A 443 21.86 36.37 -10.78
N ASP A 444 20.85 37.19 -10.47
CA ASP A 444 20.76 38.59 -10.93
C ASP A 444 21.48 39.56 -9.98
N LEU A 445 22.03 39.02 -8.88
CA LEU A 445 22.65 39.78 -7.81
C LEU A 445 24.11 39.38 -7.60
N ASP A 446 24.93 40.37 -7.29
CA ASP A 446 26.29 40.22 -6.83
C ASP A 446 26.39 40.58 -5.34
N LEU A 447 27.30 39.92 -4.62
CA LEU A 447 27.57 40.20 -3.22
C LEU A 447 28.82 41.07 -3.11
N GLU A 448 28.67 42.31 -2.64
CA GLU A 448 29.77 43.24 -2.45
C GLU A 448 30.22 43.26 -0.99
N TRP A 449 31.50 43.04 -0.75
CA TRP A 449 32.14 43.24 0.55
C TRP A 449 32.72 44.65 0.66
N ARG A 450 32.25 45.41 1.67
CA ARG A 450 32.70 46.79 1.94
C ARG A 450 33.78 46.77 3.05
N HIS A 451 35.06 46.75 2.66
CA HIS A 451 36.19 46.75 3.59
C HIS A 451 36.55 48.19 4.01
N GLY A 452 36.84 48.40 5.30
CA GLY A 452 36.88 49.68 6.04
C GLY A 452 37.94 50.74 5.66
N ARG A 453 38.24 50.90 4.37
CA ARG A 453 39.04 51.99 3.77
C ARG A 453 38.42 52.51 2.46
N GLY A 454 37.11 52.36 2.28
CA GLY A 454 36.41 52.69 1.02
C GLY A 454 36.69 51.68 -0.11
N GLY A 455 37.17 50.48 0.24
CA GLY A 455 37.40 49.39 -0.71
C GLY A 455 36.14 48.54 -0.84
N HIS A 456 35.71 48.31 -2.07
CA HIS A 456 34.59 47.44 -2.42
C HIS A 456 35.12 46.25 -3.21
N LEU A 457 34.74 45.03 -2.82
CA LEU A 457 35.09 43.82 -3.54
C LEU A 457 33.84 42.99 -3.82
N THR A 458 33.53 42.77 -5.10
CA THR A 458 32.49 41.83 -5.49
C THR A 458 32.98 40.40 -5.34
N LEU A 459 32.25 39.60 -4.57
CA LEU A 459 32.52 38.19 -4.35
C LEU A 459 31.74 37.36 -5.37
N GLN A 460 32.38 36.34 -5.92
CA GLN A 460 31.79 35.40 -6.87
C GLN A 460 32.14 33.95 -6.50
N ASP A 461 31.30 33.00 -6.91
CA ASP A 461 31.54 31.56 -6.71
C ASP A 461 32.79 31.07 -7.48
N GLU A 462 33.09 31.71 -8.62
CA GLU A 462 34.31 31.50 -9.39
C GLU A 462 34.85 32.86 -9.84
N ASP A 463 36.14 33.10 -9.63
CA ASP A 463 36.86 34.29 -10.07
C ASP A 463 38.32 33.96 -10.43
N LEU A 464 39.13 34.98 -10.73
CA LEU A 464 40.55 34.80 -11.06
C LEU A 464 41.38 34.23 -9.90
N THR A 465 40.85 34.23 -8.68
CA THR A 465 41.52 33.72 -7.47
C THR A 465 41.12 32.30 -7.12
N THR A 466 40.14 31.71 -7.83
CA THR A 466 39.62 30.35 -7.58
C THR A 466 40.73 29.31 -7.61
N LYS A 467 40.82 28.53 -6.52
CA LYS A 467 41.85 27.50 -6.36
C LYS A 467 41.55 26.31 -7.27
N THR A 468 42.55 25.90 -8.03
CA THR A 468 42.51 24.73 -8.89
C THR A 468 43.56 23.71 -8.46
N SER A 469 43.19 22.44 -8.36
CA SER A 469 44.08 21.33 -7.98
C SER A 469 43.65 20.07 -8.71
N ASP A 470 44.58 19.44 -9.41
CA ASP A 470 44.38 18.17 -10.12
C ASP A 470 43.20 18.19 -11.12
N GLY A 471 43.00 19.31 -11.81
CA GLY A 471 41.87 19.48 -12.75
C GLY A 471 40.53 19.83 -12.10
N TRP A 472 40.48 19.86 -10.77
CA TRP A 472 39.30 20.26 -10.00
C TRP A 472 39.37 21.72 -9.55
N LYS A 473 38.27 22.46 -9.74
CA LYS A 473 38.10 23.82 -9.22
C LYS A 473 37.28 23.79 -7.92
N ARG A 474 37.78 24.44 -6.87
CA ARG A 474 37.01 24.59 -5.62
C ARG A 474 36.18 25.86 -5.68
N ILE A 475 34.87 25.76 -5.45
CA ILE A 475 33.97 26.91 -5.40
C ILE A 475 34.41 27.84 -4.26
N ASN A 476 34.45 29.15 -4.54
CA ASN A 476 34.87 30.16 -3.59
C ASN A 476 33.85 30.31 -2.45
N THR A 477 34.36 30.44 -1.22
CA THR A 477 33.58 30.61 0.02
C THR A 477 33.99 31.91 0.72
N LEU A 478 33.32 32.31 1.80
CA LEU A 478 33.76 33.47 2.59
C LEU A 478 35.19 33.31 3.15
N ALA A 479 35.54 32.10 3.59
CA ALA A 479 36.87 31.76 4.06
C ALA A 479 37.93 31.89 2.97
N HIS A 480 37.57 31.66 1.70
CA HIS A 480 38.48 31.88 0.56
C HIS A 480 38.92 33.34 0.45
N TYR A 481 38.00 34.28 0.68
CA TYR A 481 38.28 35.72 0.70
C TYR A 481 38.81 36.23 2.05
N GLY A 482 39.04 35.34 3.03
CA GLY A 482 39.60 35.70 4.34
C GLY A 482 38.58 36.32 5.33
N ILE A 483 37.29 36.18 5.06
CA ILE A 483 36.22 36.71 5.92
C ILE A 483 35.87 35.66 6.98
N LYS A 484 36.09 35.97 8.28
CA LYS A 484 36.01 34.96 9.36
C LYS A 484 35.09 35.27 10.55
N GLU A 485 34.80 36.53 10.85
CA GLU A 485 34.05 36.90 12.07
C GLU A 485 32.88 37.85 11.78
N SER A 486 33.17 39.05 11.28
CA SER A 486 32.16 40.05 10.93
C SER A 486 32.53 40.76 9.63
N ALA A 487 31.53 40.99 8.78
CA ALA A 487 31.73 41.69 7.52
C ALA A 487 30.52 42.56 7.17
N ILE A 488 30.79 43.71 6.55
CA ILE A 488 29.78 44.60 5.99
C ILE A 488 29.58 44.22 4.52
N MET A 489 28.34 43.87 4.16
CA MET A 489 28.00 43.41 2.81
C MET A 489 26.87 44.23 2.21
N ALA A 490 26.79 44.27 0.88
CA ALA A 490 25.66 44.81 0.14
C ALA A 490 25.31 43.87 -1.02
N LEU A 491 24.02 43.77 -1.36
CA LEU A 491 23.59 43.10 -2.59
C LEU A 491 23.44 44.16 -3.69
N ILE A 492 24.11 43.95 -4.82
CA ILE A 492 24.08 44.86 -5.96
C ILE A 492 23.52 44.15 -7.19
N ALA A 493 22.83 44.89 -8.06
CA ALA A 493 22.33 44.37 -9.33
C ALA A 493 23.49 44.04 -10.26
N ARG A 494 23.49 42.85 -10.84
CA ARG A 494 24.51 42.46 -11.82
C ARG A 494 24.28 43.23 -13.13
N GLN A 495 25.27 44.02 -13.54
CA GLN A 495 25.24 44.70 -14.84
C GLN A 495 25.65 43.70 -15.94
N ASN A 496 24.73 43.37 -16.86
CA ASN A 496 25.05 42.49 -17.98
C ASN A 496 25.85 43.26 -19.05
N ASP A 497 27.15 42.95 -19.18
CA ASP A 497 28.07 43.56 -20.16
C ASP A 497 27.86 43.12 -21.63
N ASN A 498 26.69 42.57 -21.99
CA ASN A 498 26.38 42.17 -23.36
C ASN A 498 25.39 43.14 -24.02
N TYR A 499 25.84 44.35 -24.36
CA TYR A 499 25.39 45.11 -25.55
C TYR A 499 26.41 46.20 -25.90
N ASN A 500 27.27 45.92 -26.89
CA ASN A 500 27.90 46.95 -27.71
C ASN A 500 26.80 47.65 -28.55
N ASN A 501 26.48 48.92 -28.27
CA ASN A 501 26.59 50.05 -29.22
C ASN A 501 25.74 51.29 -28.86
N LEU A 502 26.35 52.45 -29.13
CA LEU A 502 25.79 53.78 -29.42
C LEU A 502 24.97 54.54 -28.35
N ASN A 503 25.59 55.63 -27.89
CA ASN A 503 24.97 56.94 -27.63
C ASN A 503 23.58 56.96 -26.97
N ARG A 504 23.55 56.86 -25.64
CA ARG A 504 22.76 57.76 -24.80
C ARG A 504 23.49 57.99 -23.47
N LYS A 505 24.07 59.18 -23.31
CA LYS A 505 24.41 59.73 -22.00
C LYS A 505 23.10 59.93 -21.23
N GLN A 506 22.76 59.03 -20.32
CA GLN A 506 21.94 59.33 -19.15
C GLN A 506 22.43 58.48 -17.99
N SER A 507 23.08 59.16 -17.04
CA SER A 507 23.63 58.61 -15.82
C SER A 507 22.49 58.31 -14.86
N TYR A 508 22.25 57.04 -14.54
CA TYR A 508 21.47 56.61 -13.38
C TYR A 508 22.08 55.31 -12.82
N PRO A 509 22.48 55.25 -11.54
CA PRO A 509 22.74 53.98 -10.88
C PRO A 509 21.37 53.36 -10.57
N LYS A 510 21.06 52.18 -11.13
CA LYS A 510 19.88 51.40 -10.70
C LYS A 510 20.31 50.44 -9.59
N SER A 511 20.32 50.93 -8.35
CA SER A 511 20.02 50.05 -7.21
C SER A 511 18.55 49.63 -7.35
N TYR A 512 18.21 48.41 -6.92
CA TYR A 512 16.81 48.02 -6.83
C TYR A 512 16.15 48.88 -5.76
N TYR A 513 15.23 49.75 -6.17
CA TYR A 513 14.42 50.54 -5.25
C TYR A 513 13.44 49.61 -4.52
N ILE A 514 13.58 49.53 -3.20
CA ILE A 514 12.75 48.71 -2.29
C ILE A 514 11.73 49.66 -1.66
N ASN A 515 10.46 49.57 -2.07
CA ASN A 515 9.37 50.29 -1.40
C ASN A 515 8.52 49.31 -0.60
N ASN A 516 8.74 49.25 0.72
CA ASN A 516 7.84 48.62 1.67
C ASN A 516 6.82 49.65 2.18
N SER A 517 5.90 50.08 1.32
CA SER A 517 4.64 50.69 1.76
C SER A 517 3.60 50.62 0.64
N SER A 518 2.41 50.15 0.98
CA SER A 518 1.21 50.04 0.15
C SER A 518 1.05 51.13 -0.92
N SER A 519 1.12 50.75 -2.21
CA SER A 519 0.34 51.40 -3.28
C SER A 519 0.45 50.64 -4.60
N HIS A 520 -0.70 50.52 -5.27
CA HIS A 520 -0.90 49.91 -6.58
C HIS A 520 0.18 50.32 -7.61
N ILE A 521 0.84 49.33 -8.22
CA ILE A 521 1.56 49.51 -9.49
C ILE A 521 0.79 48.77 -10.57
N SER A 522 0.14 49.54 -11.43
CA SER A 522 -0.42 49.09 -12.70
C SER A 522 0.72 48.80 -13.68
N ILE A 523 0.87 47.53 -14.08
CA ILE A 523 1.78 47.12 -15.16
C ILE A 523 0.94 46.70 -16.36
N ASN A 524 0.72 47.64 -17.28
CA ASN A 524 0.41 47.32 -18.66
C ASN A 524 1.71 46.91 -19.35
N GLY A 525 1.90 45.62 -19.54
CA GLY A 525 3.03 45.05 -20.25
C GLY A 525 2.95 43.53 -20.20
N THR A 526 2.72 42.93 -21.35
CA THR A 526 2.66 41.48 -21.62
C THR A 526 3.62 40.69 -20.74
N ILE A 527 3.05 39.84 -19.88
CA ILE A 527 3.77 38.94 -19.00
C ILE A 527 4.42 37.86 -19.87
N VAL A 528 5.74 37.94 -20.03
CA VAL A 528 6.55 36.79 -20.42
C VAL A 528 6.97 36.13 -19.12
N TYR A 529 6.21 35.13 -18.69
CA TYR A 529 6.60 34.24 -17.62
C TYR A 529 7.83 33.44 -18.09
N HIS A 530 8.96 33.64 -17.44
CA HIS A 530 10.06 32.67 -17.47
C HIS A 530 10.17 32.06 -16.06
N PRO A 531 9.56 30.88 -15.82
CA PRO A 531 9.83 30.13 -14.61
C PRO A 531 11.14 29.31 -14.76
N PRO A 532 11.79 28.97 -13.64
CA PRO A 532 13.03 28.22 -13.64
C PRO A 532 12.74 26.74 -13.92
N ASN A 533 13.16 26.23 -15.07
CA ASN A 533 13.30 24.79 -15.32
C ASN A 533 14.47 24.22 -14.49
N PHE A 534 14.40 24.25 -13.16
CA PHE A 534 15.53 23.89 -12.29
C PHE A 534 15.73 22.37 -12.09
N GLN A 535 14.83 21.51 -12.57
CA GLN A 535 14.94 20.06 -12.33
C GLN A 535 15.37 19.21 -13.53
N GLN A 536 15.38 19.76 -14.76
CA GLN A 536 15.98 19.09 -15.92
C GLN A 536 17.15 19.86 -16.54
N SER A 537 17.25 21.17 -16.34
CA SER A 537 18.36 21.95 -16.90
C SER A 537 19.61 21.92 -16.02
N LEU A 538 19.53 21.64 -14.71
CA LEU A 538 20.73 21.48 -13.90
C LEU A 538 21.41 20.12 -14.09
N GLN A 539 20.65 19.03 -14.26
CA GLN A 539 21.27 17.75 -14.63
C GLN A 539 21.79 17.75 -16.07
N ASN A 540 21.09 18.40 -17.02
CA ASN A 540 21.58 18.46 -18.40
C ASN A 540 22.66 19.52 -18.64
N ASN A 541 22.64 20.68 -17.98
CA ASN A 541 23.71 21.68 -18.17
C ASN A 541 24.98 21.37 -17.38
N PHE A 542 24.91 20.65 -16.24
CA PHE A 542 26.13 20.18 -15.56
C PHE A 542 26.71 18.89 -16.15
N HIS A 543 25.96 18.15 -16.99
CA HIS A 543 26.50 16.99 -17.72
C HIS A 543 26.80 17.26 -19.20
N GLN A 544 26.29 18.35 -19.82
CA GLN A 544 26.68 18.74 -21.18
C GLN A 544 27.79 19.80 -21.26
N HIS A 545 28.08 20.56 -20.20
CA HIS A 545 29.21 21.51 -20.19
C HIS A 545 30.53 20.96 -19.63
N SER A 546 30.55 19.71 -19.15
CA SER A 546 31.70 19.06 -18.52
C SER A 546 32.84 18.67 -19.47
N GLN A 547 32.72 18.93 -20.77
CA GLN A 547 33.80 18.66 -21.74
C GLN A 547 34.69 19.88 -22.07
N GLN A 548 34.36 21.10 -21.60
CA GLN A 548 35.21 22.28 -21.84
C GLN A 548 35.58 23.10 -20.60
N HIS A 549 34.91 22.91 -19.46
CA HIS A 549 35.29 23.53 -18.19
C HIS A 549 35.51 22.44 -17.13
N GLY A 550 36.66 22.45 -16.46
CA GLY A 550 37.06 21.41 -15.50
C GLY A 550 36.05 21.15 -14.38
N CYS A 551 36.15 19.98 -13.73
CA CYS A 551 35.20 19.54 -12.71
C CYS A 551 35.21 20.45 -11.48
N VAL A 552 34.04 20.78 -10.90
CA VAL A 552 33.90 21.68 -9.74
C VAL A 552 33.52 20.91 -8.47
N TYR A 553 33.98 21.37 -7.31
CA TYR A 553 33.58 20.83 -6.00
C TYR A 553 33.47 21.94 -4.94
N HIS A 554 32.67 21.71 -3.90
CA HIS A 554 32.53 22.64 -2.78
C HIS A 554 33.29 22.15 -1.53
N LEU A 555 32.66 21.26 -0.76
CA LEU A 555 33.21 20.70 0.47
C LEU A 555 33.89 19.36 0.19
N VAL A 556 33.19 18.50 -0.56
CA VAL A 556 33.64 17.14 -0.87
C VAL A 556 33.97 17.02 -2.36
N ARG A 557 35.13 16.44 -2.70
CA ARG A 557 35.43 16.07 -4.08
C ARG A 557 34.62 14.83 -4.47
N PRO A 558 33.84 14.86 -5.55
CA PRO A 558 33.24 13.64 -6.12
C PRO A 558 34.35 12.62 -6.42
N ILE A 559 34.12 11.35 -6.10
CA ILE A 559 35.08 10.28 -6.36
C ILE A 559 35.11 10.03 -7.88
N ASP A 560 36.29 10.13 -8.51
CA ASP A 560 36.47 9.90 -9.95
C ASP A 560 35.93 8.52 -10.40
N GLU A 561 34.99 8.51 -11.34
CA GLU A 561 34.44 7.27 -11.95
C GLU A 561 35.52 6.37 -12.58
N LYS A 562 36.69 6.91 -12.92
CA LYS A 562 37.81 6.14 -13.47
C LYS A 562 38.44 5.16 -12.47
N TYR A 563 38.30 5.38 -11.16
CA TYR A 563 38.71 4.43 -10.12
C TYR A 563 37.65 3.35 -9.83
N LEU A 564 36.48 3.48 -10.44
CA LEU A 564 35.26 2.75 -10.13
C LEU A 564 35.12 1.48 -10.98
N ILE A 565 35.81 1.40 -12.13
CA ILE A 565 35.86 0.22 -13.02
C ILE A 565 36.61 -0.96 -12.38
N GLY A 566 37.47 -0.72 -11.38
CA GLY A 566 38.11 -1.78 -10.58
C GLY A 566 37.33 -2.17 -9.31
N GLN A 567 36.24 -1.47 -8.97
CA GLN A 567 35.57 -1.55 -7.67
C GLN A 567 34.04 -1.53 -7.78
N GLN A 568 33.47 -1.96 -8.91
CA GLN A 568 32.01 -2.16 -9.03
C GLN A 568 31.46 -3.23 -8.07
N GLN A 569 32.30 -4.08 -7.49
CA GLN A 569 31.89 -4.95 -6.38
C GLN A 569 31.77 -4.19 -5.04
N SER A 570 32.51 -3.10 -4.79
CA SER A 570 32.59 -2.48 -3.47
C SER A 570 31.60 -1.34 -3.20
N LEU A 571 30.96 -0.76 -4.23
CA LEU A 571 29.92 0.27 -4.02
C LEU A 571 28.55 -0.35 -3.71
N HIS A 572 28.23 -1.51 -4.30
CA HIS A 572 27.09 -2.31 -3.85
C HIS A 572 27.36 -3.03 -2.52
N GLU A 573 28.62 -3.21 -2.10
CA GLU A 573 28.95 -3.68 -0.74
C GLU A 573 28.94 -2.55 0.31
N ARG A 574 29.03 -1.27 -0.07
CA ARG A 574 28.95 -0.16 0.90
C ARG A 574 27.52 0.07 1.42
N SER A 575 26.49 -0.45 0.78
CA SER A 575 25.11 -0.42 1.30
C SER A 575 24.88 -1.39 2.47
N HIS A 576 25.88 -2.19 2.86
CA HIS A 576 25.77 -3.17 3.95
C HIS A 576 26.72 -2.92 5.13
N LYS A 577 27.41 -1.77 5.18
CA LYS A 577 28.22 -1.39 6.35
C LYS A 577 27.37 -0.56 7.31
N ALA A 578 27.24 -1.03 8.54
CA ALA A 578 26.56 -0.32 9.62
C ALA A 578 27.03 1.15 9.68
N ILE A 579 26.07 2.06 9.74
CA ILE A 579 26.31 3.50 9.80
C ILE A 579 27.21 3.77 11.01
N PRO A 580 28.37 4.44 10.82
CA PRO A 580 29.19 4.87 11.95
C PRO A 580 28.35 5.65 12.97
N GLU A 581 28.53 5.33 14.25
CA GLU A 581 27.74 5.84 15.37
C GLU A 581 27.58 7.38 15.36
N ILE A 582 28.64 8.09 14.97
CA ILE A 582 28.68 9.56 14.84
C ILE A 582 27.68 10.14 13.82
N PHE A 583 27.32 9.38 12.80
CA PHE A 583 26.34 9.82 11.80
C PHE A 583 24.91 9.55 12.27
N LEU A 584 24.71 8.45 13.00
CA LEU A 584 23.42 8.14 13.61
C LEU A 584 23.05 9.18 14.68
N THR A 585 24.02 9.65 15.47
CA THR A 585 23.80 10.74 16.43
C THR A 585 23.42 12.05 15.75
N ARG A 586 23.97 12.39 14.58
CA ARG A 586 23.54 13.59 13.80
C ARG A 586 22.11 13.48 13.28
N LEU A 587 21.71 12.30 12.79
CA LEU A 587 20.33 12.03 12.35
C LEU A 587 19.36 12.17 13.54
N LEU A 588 19.69 11.56 14.68
CA LEU A 588 18.92 11.66 15.93
C LEU A 588 18.84 13.09 16.44
N ALA A 589 19.94 13.85 16.39
CA ALA A 589 19.97 15.25 16.80
C ALA A 589 19.04 16.11 15.93
N THR A 590 19.11 15.92 14.61
CA THR A 590 18.25 16.63 13.65
C THR A 590 16.78 16.26 13.89
N LYS A 591 16.47 14.96 14.03
CA LYS A 591 15.12 14.47 14.36
C LYS A 591 14.60 15.07 15.66
N GLY A 592 15.37 14.96 16.74
CA GLY A 592 14.99 15.48 18.05
C GLY A 592 14.71 16.98 18.05
N THR A 593 15.42 17.73 17.21
CA THR A 593 15.25 19.19 17.06
C THR A 593 13.96 19.55 16.32
N ILE A 594 13.51 18.76 15.34
CA ILE A 594 12.27 19.07 14.58
C ILE A 594 11.03 18.32 15.07
N GLN A 595 11.19 17.38 16.02
CA GLN A 595 10.18 16.39 16.41
C GLN A 595 8.81 17.02 16.72
N LYS A 596 8.80 18.10 17.48
CA LYS A 596 7.55 18.79 17.84
C LYS A 596 6.76 19.26 16.61
N PHE A 597 7.43 19.81 15.59
CA PHE A 597 6.76 20.26 14.38
C PHE A 597 6.17 19.10 13.57
N VAL A 598 6.81 17.92 13.62
CA VAL A 598 6.27 16.70 13.02
C VAL A 598 5.02 16.26 13.78
N ASP A 599 5.09 16.21 15.11
CA ASP A 599 3.97 15.82 15.98
C ASP A 599 2.78 16.78 15.84
N ASP A 600 3.02 18.09 15.89
CA ASP A 600 2.00 19.13 15.75
C ASP A 600 1.32 19.04 14.38
N PHE A 601 2.10 18.82 13.30
CA PHE A 601 1.53 18.64 11.96
C PHE A 601 0.70 17.36 11.84
N PHE A 602 1.21 16.21 12.29
CA PHE A 602 0.45 14.95 12.26
C PHE A 602 -0.82 15.02 13.11
N ALA A 603 -0.76 15.68 14.28
CA ALA A 603 -1.94 15.92 15.11
C ALA A 603 -2.97 16.79 14.39
N THR A 604 -2.52 17.85 13.71
CA THR A 604 -3.40 18.74 12.92
C THR A 604 -4.18 17.97 11.86
N ILE A 605 -3.51 17.13 11.06
CA ILE A 605 -4.15 16.45 9.91
C ILE A 605 -4.88 15.15 10.27
N LEU A 606 -4.63 14.59 11.47
CA LEU A 606 -5.26 13.37 12.00
C LEU A 606 -6.29 13.65 13.11
N THR A 607 -6.71 14.90 13.29
CA THR A 607 -7.78 15.27 14.22
C THR A 607 -9.05 15.62 13.44
N VAL A 608 -10.17 15.01 13.80
CA VAL A 608 -11.48 15.38 13.26
C VAL A 608 -11.95 16.69 13.89
N ASN A 609 -12.30 17.66 13.05
CA ASN A 609 -12.78 18.97 13.48
C ASN A 609 -13.82 19.52 12.50
N ASN A 610 -14.46 20.63 12.85
CA ASN A 610 -15.52 21.25 12.03
C ASN A 610 -15.00 21.86 10.71
N ALA A 611 -13.69 22.07 10.57
CA ALA A 611 -13.09 22.56 9.33
C ALA A 611 -12.89 21.42 8.31
N LEU A 612 -12.90 20.16 8.75
CA LEU A 612 -12.72 19.01 7.85
C LEU A 612 -13.84 18.98 6.79
N PRO A 613 -13.51 18.97 5.49
CA PRO A 613 -14.52 19.04 4.44
C PRO A 613 -15.48 17.85 4.46
N PRO A 614 -16.78 18.07 4.17
CA PRO A 614 -17.79 17.00 4.13
C PRO A 614 -17.42 15.89 3.13
N ALA A 615 -16.67 16.23 2.08
CA ALA A 615 -16.16 15.27 1.09
C ALA A 615 -15.33 14.13 1.71
N VAL A 616 -14.58 14.37 2.78
CA VAL A 616 -13.76 13.33 3.44
C VAL A 616 -14.66 12.27 4.08
N LYS A 617 -15.62 12.71 4.90
CA LYS A 617 -16.62 11.85 5.52
C LYS A 617 -17.44 11.11 4.47
N TRP A 618 -17.88 11.80 3.41
CA TRP A 618 -18.63 11.21 2.31
C TRP A 618 -17.87 10.07 1.58
N ILE A 619 -16.58 10.25 1.26
CA ILE A 619 -15.77 9.18 0.65
C ILE A 619 -15.65 8.00 1.61
N PHE A 620 -15.39 8.26 2.90
CA PHE A 620 -15.19 7.19 3.88
C PHE A 620 -16.48 6.39 4.12
N ASP A 621 -17.63 7.05 4.17
CA ASP A 621 -18.93 6.40 4.28
C ASP A 621 -19.22 5.50 3.07
N ILE A 622 -18.89 5.95 1.84
CA ILE A 622 -19.02 5.11 0.64
C ILE A 622 -18.17 3.84 0.76
N LEU A 623 -16.93 3.96 1.25
CA LEU A 623 -16.03 2.82 1.43
C LEU A 623 -16.55 1.85 2.50
N ASP A 624 -17.06 2.37 3.62
CA ASP A 624 -17.64 1.58 4.70
C ASP A 624 -18.93 0.86 4.25
N GLU A 625 -19.85 1.58 3.59
CA GLU A 625 -21.08 1.03 3.04
C GLU A 625 -20.81 -0.03 1.96
N ALA A 626 -19.80 0.18 1.11
CA ALA A 626 -19.42 -0.80 0.11
C ALA A 626 -18.82 -2.06 0.76
N ALA A 627 -17.96 -1.90 1.77
CA ALA A 627 -17.43 -3.04 2.53
C ALA A 627 -18.54 -3.88 3.15
N ILE A 628 -19.55 -3.24 3.77
CA ILE A 628 -20.73 -3.92 4.32
C ILE A 628 -21.52 -4.62 3.23
N ARG A 629 -21.82 -3.95 2.11
CA ARG A 629 -22.60 -4.52 0.99
C ARG A 629 -21.95 -5.75 0.36
N HIS A 630 -20.62 -5.79 0.30
CA HIS A 630 -19.87 -6.93 -0.25
C HIS A 630 -19.51 -7.97 0.82
N GLY A 631 -19.94 -7.82 2.07
CA GLY A 631 -19.63 -8.77 3.15
C GLY A 631 -18.15 -8.82 3.53
N ILE A 632 -17.44 -7.71 3.41
CA ILE A 632 -16.03 -7.59 3.82
C ILE A 632 -15.99 -7.37 5.33
N HIS A 633 -15.59 -8.41 6.06
CA HIS A 633 -15.46 -8.38 7.53
C HIS A 633 -14.04 -8.03 7.99
N ASP A 634 -13.06 -8.07 7.08
CA ASP A 634 -11.67 -7.76 7.38
C ASP A 634 -11.45 -6.23 7.43
N GLN A 635 -11.17 -5.73 8.63
CA GLN A 635 -10.94 -4.30 8.87
C GLN A 635 -9.67 -3.78 8.20
N ASP A 636 -8.67 -4.62 7.93
CA ASP A 636 -7.43 -4.21 7.28
C ASP A 636 -7.68 -3.76 5.83
N ILE A 637 -8.65 -4.37 5.14
CA ILE A 637 -9.03 -3.99 3.78
C ILE A 637 -9.64 -2.58 3.78
N VAL A 638 -10.59 -2.32 4.67
CA VAL A 638 -11.25 -1.01 4.77
C VAL A 638 -10.28 0.07 5.23
N HIS A 639 -9.40 -0.26 6.19
CA HIS A 639 -8.31 0.62 6.60
C HIS A 639 -7.39 0.97 5.43
N ALA A 640 -7.02 -0.01 4.61
CA ALA A 640 -6.20 0.21 3.42
C ALA A 640 -6.91 1.11 2.40
N TRP A 641 -8.22 0.92 2.16
CA TRP A 641 -8.99 1.77 1.26
C TRP A 641 -9.03 3.23 1.72
N LYS A 642 -9.28 3.47 3.02
CA LYS A 642 -9.26 4.82 3.63
C LYS A 642 -7.88 5.47 3.53
N SER A 643 -6.83 4.70 3.82
CA SER A 643 -5.44 5.16 3.74
C SER A 643 -5.05 5.52 2.30
N ASN A 644 -5.43 4.68 1.33
CA ASN A 644 -5.14 4.87 -0.09
C ASN A 644 -5.96 6.00 -0.74
N SER A 645 -7.13 6.35 -0.17
CA SER A 645 -8.01 7.39 -0.73
C SER A 645 -7.60 8.80 -0.31
N LEU A 646 -7.16 8.99 0.95
CA LEU A 646 -6.82 10.31 1.50
C LEU A 646 -5.37 10.43 1.99
N PRO A 647 -4.91 9.82 3.11
CA PRO A 647 -3.56 10.03 3.63
C PRO A 647 -2.43 9.79 2.62
N LEU A 648 -2.44 8.65 1.94
CA LEU A 648 -1.36 8.26 1.04
C LEU A 648 -1.40 8.99 -0.31
N ARG A 649 -2.56 9.51 -0.70
CA ARG A 649 -2.81 10.11 -2.01
C ARG A 649 -2.74 11.63 -1.98
N PHE A 650 -3.26 12.23 -0.92
CA PHE A 650 -3.28 13.67 -0.71
C PHE A 650 -2.17 14.10 0.24
N TRP A 651 -2.21 13.70 1.51
CA TRP A 651 -1.29 14.23 2.54
C TRP A 651 0.18 13.93 2.29
N VAL A 652 0.52 12.69 1.91
CA VAL A 652 1.90 12.34 1.51
C VAL A 652 2.43 13.26 0.42
N ASN A 653 1.58 13.64 -0.54
CA ASN A 653 1.97 14.50 -1.64
C ASN A 653 2.27 15.93 -1.17
N PHE A 654 1.47 16.49 -0.27
CA PHE A 654 1.69 17.82 0.30
C PHE A 654 2.84 17.87 1.30
N ILE A 655 3.10 16.79 2.05
CA ILE A 655 4.31 16.68 2.88
C ILE A 655 5.56 16.70 2.01
N LYS A 656 5.59 15.93 0.92
CA LYS A 656 6.72 15.90 0.00
C LYS A 656 6.86 17.21 -0.78
N ASN A 657 5.75 17.80 -1.19
CA ASN A 657 5.70 18.96 -2.09
C ASN A 657 4.92 20.11 -1.44
N PRO A 658 5.46 20.74 -0.39
CA PRO A 658 4.83 21.91 0.21
C PRO A 658 4.74 23.10 -0.78
N ASP A 659 5.54 23.10 -1.85
CA ASP A 659 5.46 24.04 -2.96
C ASP A 659 4.21 23.87 -3.85
N PHE A 660 3.35 22.90 -3.54
CA PHE A 660 2.02 22.79 -4.15
C PHE A 660 1.00 23.75 -3.53
N ILE A 661 1.24 24.20 -2.30
CA ILE A 661 0.36 25.14 -1.58
C ILE A 661 1.08 26.43 -1.20
N PHE A 662 2.40 26.46 -1.11
CA PHE A 662 3.17 27.66 -0.77
C PHE A 662 4.09 28.12 -1.89
N ASP A 663 4.25 29.44 -2.03
CA ASP A 663 5.26 30.04 -2.90
C ASP A 663 6.64 30.05 -2.21
N ILE A 664 7.30 28.90 -2.27
CA ILE A 664 8.57 28.62 -1.60
C ILE A 664 9.58 27.97 -2.56
N ASN A 665 10.87 28.07 -2.21
CA ASN A 665 11.93 27.33 -2.87
C ASN A 665 12.40 26.14 -2.02
N LYS A 666 12.11 24.93 -2.48
CA LYS A 666 12.49 23.68 -1.82
C LYS A 666 13.85 23.20 -2.34
N SER A 667 14.89 23.22 -1.50
CA SER A 667 16.21 22.69 -1.84
C SER A 667 16.24 21.16 -1.84
N PRO A 668 17.17 20.50 -2.56
CA PRO A 668 17.28 19.04 -2.59
C PRO A 668 17.49 18.40 -1.21
N SER A 669 18.23 19.06 -0.31
CA SER A 669 18.44 18.57 1.06
C SER A 669 17.15 18.62 1.88
N VAL A 670 16.34 19.68 1.72
CA VAL A 670 15.02 19.80 2.35
C VAL A 670 14.06 18.76 1.79
N ASP A 671 14.03 18.56 0.47
CA ASP A 671 13.21 17.55 -0.21
C ASP A 671 13.49 16.13 0.30
N ALA A 672 14.76 15.80 0.52
CA ALA A 672 15.15 14.51 1.09
C ALA A 672 14.63 14.33 2.54
N CYS A 673 14.66 15.39 3.36
CA CYS A 673 14.15 15.35 4.72
C CYS A 673 12.61 15.25 4.76
N LEU A 674 11.91 16.01 3.91
CA LEU A 674 10.45 15.91 3.76
C LEU A 674 10.04 14.51 3.27
N SER A 675 10.83 13.89 2.39
CA SER A 675 10.60 12.53 1.94
C SER A 675 10.71 11.50 3.07
N VAL A 676 11.63 11.70 4.03
CA VAL A 676 11.73 10.87 5.23
C VAL A 676 10.47 11.00 6.09
N ILE A 677 9.98 12.22 6.32
CA ILE A 677 8.77 12.47 7.11
C ILE A 677 7.52 11.89 6.42
N ALA A 678 7.40 12.10 5.11
CA ALA A 678 6.32 11.52 4.32
C ALA A 678 6.34 9.99 4.38
N GLN A 679 7.52 9.36 4.37
CA GLN A 679 7.64 7.92 4.53
C GLN A 679 7.24 7.46 5.93
N THR A 680 7.59 8.19 6.98
CA THR A 680 7.10 7.92 8.35
C THR A 680 5.57 8.00 8.42
N PHE A 681 4.96 9.01 7.80
CA PHE A 681 3.50 9.14 7.72
C PHE A 681 2.86 7.97 6.95
N MET A 682 3.48 7.53 5.85
CA MET A 682 3.05 6.33 5.11
C MET A 682 3.11 5.06 5.98
N ASP A 683 4.19 4.88 6.74
CA ASP A 683 4.35 3.73 7.64
C ASP A 683 3.38 3.77 8.83
N ALA A 684 2.94 4.96 9.25
CA ALA A 684 1.88 5.16 10.25
C ALA A 684 0.49 4.76 9.72
N CYS A 685 0.25 4.86 8.41
CA CYS A 685 -1.00 4.42 7.77
C CYS A 685 -1.03 2.90 7.47
N SER A 686 0.05 2.16 7.75
CA SER A 686 0.12 0.72 7.51
C SER A 686 -0.27 -0.08 8.75
N THR A 687 -1.18 -1.05 8.59
CA THR A 687 -1.53 -2.02 9.64
C THR A 687 -0.44 -3.08 9.86
N ASN A 688 0.48 -3.27 8.89
CA ASN A 688 1.59 -4.20 9.03
C ASN A 688 2.66 -3.67 10.01
N GLU A 689 2.94 -4.43 11.06
CA GLU A 689 4.07 -4.19 11.94
C GLU A 689 5.37 -4.73 11.32
N TYR A 690 6.26 -3.81 10.95
CA TYR A 690 7.58 -4.19 10.43
C TYR A 690 8.53 -4.45 11.60
N ARG A 691 9.07 -5.67 11.67
CA ARG A 691 10.12 -6.00 12.66
C ARG A 691 11.43 -5.37 12.23
N LEU A 692 11.93 -4.43 13.04
CA LEU A 692 13.17 -3.74 12.74
C LEU A 692 14.38 -4.65 12.97
N GLY A 693 15.28 -4.69 11.99
CA GLY A 693 16.58 -5.35 12.08
C GLY A 693 17.72 -4.37 11.78
N LYS A 694 18.95 -4.88 11.71
CA LYS A 694 20.12 -4.07 11.36
C LYS A 694 20.09 -3.55 9.92
N ASP A 695 19.40 -4.29 9.05
CA ASP A 695 19.21 -3.96 7.63
C ASP A 695 17.95 -3.11 7.38
N SER A 696 17.27 -2.67 8.44
CA SER A 696 16.14 -1.75 8.31
C SER A 696 16.61 -0.41 7.75
N PRO A 697 15.82 0.21 6.85
CA PRO A 697 16.07 1.58 6.40
C PRO A 697 16.19 2.57 7.58
N SER A 698 17.13 3.50 7.47
CA SER A 698 17.48 4.45 8.53
C SER A 698 16.32 5.33 8.98
N ASN A 699 15.46 5.74 8.05
CA ASN A 699 14.23 6.48 8.37
C ASN A 699 13.27 5.68 9.26
N LYS A 700 13.13 4.37 9.03
CA LYS A 700 12.29 3.49 9.86
C LYS A 700 12.87 3.30 11.25
N LEU A 701 14.20 3.20 11.36
CA LEU A 701 14.88 3.14 12.64
C LEU A 701 14.75 4.45 13.43
N LEU A 702 14.80 5.60 12.75
CA LEU A 702 14.76 6.93 13.34
C LEU A 702 13.42 7.26 14.04
N PHE A 703 12.31 6.81 13.45
CA PHE A 703 10.94 7.03 13.95
C PHE A 703 10.29 5.77 14.56
N ALA A 704 11.07 4.71 14.79
CA ALA A 704 10.58 3.43 15.30
C ALA A 704 9.71 3.52 16.56
N LYS A 705 10.09 4.40 17.50
CA LYS A 705 9.38 4.60 18.77
C LYS A 705 8.10 5.40 18.64
N ASP A 706 8.03 6.28 17.65
CA ASP A 706 6.93 7.21 17.44
C ASP A 706 5.82 6.58 16.59
N LEU A 707 6.19 5.64 15.71
CA LEU A 707 5.25 4.94 14.81
C LEU A 707 4.03 4.32 15.50
N PRO A 708 4.13 3.65 16.66
CA PRO A 708 2.95 3.13 17.37
C PRO A 708 1.94 4.22 17.74
N LEU A 709 2.43 5.38 18.20
CA LEU A 709 1.58 6.53 18.53
C LEU A 709 0.89 7.08 17.29
N TYR A 710 1.63 7.26 16.19
CA TYR A 710 1.04 7.75 14.94
C TYR A 710 0.03 6.78 14.33
N ARG A 711 0.23 5.46 14.47
CA ARG A 711 -0.75 4.45 14.05
C ARG A 711 -2.03 4.51 14.87
N GLU A 712 -1.90 4.73 16.18
CA GLU A 712 -3.04 4.96 17.05
C GLU A 712 -3.81 6.22 16.62
N MET A 713 -3.12 7.32 16.32
CA MET A 713 -3.74 8.54 15.78
C MET A 713 -4.51 8.29 14.49
N VAL A 714 -3.94 7.54 13.52
CA VAL A 714 -4.62 7.17 12.27
C VAL A 714 -5.87 6.33 12.54
N THR A 715 -5.76 5.34 13.43
CA THR A 715 -6.88 4.46 13.78
C THR A 715 -8.01 5.25 14.45
N ASN A 716 -7.65 6.15 15.36
CA ASN A 716 -8.59 7.04 16.05
C ASN A 716 -9.26 8.00 15.07
N PHE A 717 -8.51 8.61 14.16
CA PHE A 717 -9.04 9.48 13.11
C PHE A 717 -10.11 8.77 12.27
N TYR A 718 -9.86 7.53 11.84
CA TYR A 718 -10.84 6.75 11.08
C TYR A 718 -12.08 6.39 11.90
N ALA A 719 -11.90 6.08 13.18
CA ALA A 719 -13.01 5.79 14.09
C ALA A 719 -13.86 7.04 14.38
N GLU A 720 -13.24 8.21 14.54
CA GLU A 720 -13.92 9.48 14.74
C GLU A 720 -14.70 9.92 13.50
N ILE A 721 -14.13 9.79 12.29
CA ILE A 721 -14.85 10.03 11.04
C ILE A 721 -16.07 9.10 10.94
N ALA A 722 -15.91 7.81 11.27
CA ALA A 722 -17.02 6.86 11.23
C ALA A 722 -18.16 7.26 12.20
N ARG A 723 -17.82 7.85 13.37
CA ARG A 723 -18.79 8.34 14.36
C ARG A 723 -19.44 9.68 14.01
N MET A 724 -18.89 10.45 13.07
CA MET A 724 -19.53 11.67 12.60
C MET A 724 -20.92 11.37 12.04
N PRO A 725 -21.89 12.28 12.20
CA PRO A 725 -23.20 12.16 11.58
C PRO A 725 -23.07 11.90 10.07
N GLN A 726 -23.95 11.05 9.54
CA GLN A 726 -24.02 10.82 8.10
C GLN A 726 -24.39 12.15 7.42
N ILE A 727 -23.66 12.48 6.35
CA ILE A 727 -23.91 13.67 5.57
C ILE A 727 -25.11 13.40 4.66
N SER A 728 -26.15 14.23 4.75
CA SER A 728 -27.31 14.09 3.88
C SER A 728 -26.94 14.47 2.44
N ASP A 729 -27.61 13.87 1.45
CA ASP A 729 -27.40 14.24 0.04
C ASP A 729 -27.64 15.75 -0.18
N GLN A 730 -28.59 16.36 0.54
CA GLN A 730 -28.87 17.80 0.47
C GLN A 730 -27.71 18.66 1.00
N ASP A 731 -27.11 18.29 2.13
CA ASP A 731 -25.97 19.02 2.71
C ASP A 731 -24.74 18.90 1.80
N MET A 732 -24.52 17.70 1.25
CA MET A 732 -23.45 17.47 0.29
C MET A 732 -23.66 18.29 -0.99
N CYS A 733 -24.86 18.30 -1.56
CA CYS A 733 -25.19 19.14 -2.72
C CYS A 733 -24.96 20.62 -2.42
N THR A 734 -25.38 21.10 -1.24
CA THR A 734 -25.19 22.50 -0.83
C THR A 734 -23.71 22.86 -0.75
N ALA A 735 -22.88 22.02 -0.10
CA ALA A 735 -21.44 22.22 -0.02
C ALA A 735 -20.78 22.23 -1.42
N MET A 736 -21.17 21.30 -2.30
CA MET A 736 -20.63 21.24 -3.66
C MET A 736 -21.07 22.43 -4.53
N GLN A 737 -22.29 22.94 -4.35
CA GLN A 737 -22.75 24.14 -5.05
C GLN A 737 -21.97 25.39 -4.60
N GLN A 738 -21.68 25.51 -3.30
CA GLN A 738 -20.83 26.59 -2.79
C GLN A 738 -19.42 26.55 -3.39
N LEU A 739 -18.79 25.37 -3.42
CA LEU A 739 -17.51 25.19 -4.12
C LEU A 739 -17.64 25.57 -5.59
N SER A 740 -18.66 25.08 -6.30
CA SER A 740 -18.88 25.37 -7.72
C SER A 740 -18.93 26.87 -8.04
N ILE A 741 -19.52 27.68 -7.15
CA ILE A 741 -19.59 29.13 -7.31
C ILE A 741 -18.22 29.76 -7.13
N GLN A 742 -17.43 29.30 -6.16
CA GLN A 742 -16.07 29.79 -5.94
C GLN A 742 -15.15 29.52 -7.14
N GLN A 743 -15.41 28.44 -7.88
CA GLN A 743 -14.60 28.02 -9.03
C GLN A 743 -14.94 28.75 -10.35
N GLN A 744 -16.01 29.55 -10.39
CA GLN A 744 -16.50 30.15 -11.63
C GLN A 744 -15.46 31.07 -12.29
N ASP A 745 -15.33 30.94 -13.61
CA ASP A 745 -14.48 31.77 -14.47
C ASP A 745 -12.98 31.80 -14.14
N GLU A 746 -12.48 30.85 -13.33
CA GLU A 746 -11.04 30.73 -13.05
C GLU A 746 -10.26 30.11 -14.21
N PHE A 747 -10.84 29.14 -14.90
CA PHE A 747 -10.20 28.38 -15.98
C PHE A 747 -10.96 28.46 -17.30
N ASP A 748 -10.24 28.38 -18.42
CA ASP A 748 -10.83 28.26 -19.75
C ASP A 748 -11.33 26.82 -19.99
N VAL A 749 -12.60 26.61 -19.65
CA VAL A 749 -13.33 25.35 -19.87
C VAL A 749 -13.34 24.95 -21.35
N THR A 750 -13.40 25.91 -22.27
CA THR A 750 -13.40 25.62 -23.71
C THR A 750 -12.05 25.07 -24.17
N ALA A 751 -10.94 25.58 -23.63
CA ALA A 751 -9.62 25.02 -23.86
C ALA A 751 -9.49 23.59 -23.27
N ALA A 752 -10.07 23.32 -22.10
CA ALA A 752 -10.07 21.96 -21.54
C ALA A 752 -10.91 20.98 -22.39
N LEU A 753 -12.08 21.42 -22.88
CA LEU A 753 -12.93 20.65 -23.79
C LEU A 753 -12.22 20.34 -25.11
N LYS A 754 -11.45 21.29 -25.64
CA LYS A 754 -10.61 21.09 -26.83
C LYS A 754 -9.65 19.93 -26.64
N GLU A 755 -8.88 19.95 -25.55
CA GLU A 755 -7.92 18.90 -25.23
C GLU A 755 -8.61 17.55 -25.01
N LEU A 756 -9.80 17.54 -24.39
CA LEU A 756 -10.61 16.32 -24.25
C LEU A 756 -11.13 15.77 -25.59
N TYR A 757 -11.52 16.64 -26.52
CA TYR A 757 -12.05 16.24 -27.81
C TYR A 757 -11.00 15.52 -28.69
N ILE A 758 -9.70 15.74 -28.43
CA ILE A 758 -8.63 14.96 -29.05
C ILE A 758 -8.81 13.46 -28.78
N TYR A 759 -9.26 13.08 -27.57
CA TYR A 759 -9.52 11.68 -27.24
C TYR A 759 -10.78 11.15 -27.94
N VAL A 760 -11.79 11.99 -28.15
CA VAL A 760 -12.97 11.65 -28.95
C VAL A 760 -12.58 11.33 -30.38
N THR A 761 -11.78 12.20 -31.02
CA THR A 761 -11.33 11.97 -32.41
C THR A 761 -10.44 10.74 -32.54
N LYS A 762 -9.55 10.51 -31.57
CA LYS A 762 -8.63 9.36 -31.55
C LYS A 762 -9.35 8.02 -31.41
N TYR A 763 -10.43 7.95 -30.63
CA TYR A 763 -11.16 6.73 -30.32
C TYR A 763 -12.61 6.76 -30.83
N ARG A 764 -12.85 7.48 -31.93
CA ARG A 764 -14.18 7.79 -32.45
C ARG A 764 -15.02 6.52 -32.66
N ASP A 765 -14.47 5.55 -33.38
CA ASP A 765 -15.19 4.33 -33.74
C ASP A 765 -15.60 3.53 -32.50
N GLN A 766 -14.68 3.38 -31.53
CA GLN A 766 -14.95 2.64 -30.30
C GLN A 766 -16.00 3.33 -29.43
N ILE A 767 -16.01 4.67 -29.42
CA ILE A 767 -17.02 5.46 -28.70
C ILE A 767 -18.38 5.31 -29.36
N ILE A 768 -18.46 5.39 -30.70
CA ILE A 768 -19.72 5.19 -31.43
C ILE A 768 -20.26 3.78 -31.20
N ASP A 769 -19.42 2.75 -31.31
CA ASP A 769 -19.81 1.37 -31.05
C ASP A 769 -20.36 1.19 -29.63
N SER A 770 -19.67 1.73 -28.63
CA SER A 770 -20.08 1.63 -27.22
C SER A 770 -21.38 2.39 -26.94
N LEU A 771 -21.60 3.54 -27.59
CA LEU A 771 -22.86 4.28 -27.52
C LEU A 771 -23.99 3.56 -28.26
N ASP A 772 -23.71 2.81 -29.31
CA ASP A 772 -24.72 2.02 -30.02
C ASP A 772 -25.14 0.80 -29.19
N MET A 773 -24.21 0.19 -28.46
CA MET A 773 -24.52 -0.95 -27.59
C MET A 773 -25.41 -0.58 -26.38
N ASP A 774 -25.37 0.68 -25.91
CA ASP A 774 -26.15 1.12 -24.74
C ASP A 774 -27.55 1.64 -25.10
N ILE A 775 -28.57 1.09 -24.44
CA ILE A 775 -29.99 1.40 -24.70
C ILE A 775 -30.33 2.84 -24.30
N HIS A 776 -29.76 3.35 -23.21
CA HIS A 776 -30.04 4.71 -22.72
C HIS A 776 -29.34 5.76 -23.60
N ALA A 777 -28.17 5.44 -24.13
CA ALA A 777 -27.45 6.25 -25.11
C ALA A 777 -28.22 6.38 -26.43
N LYS A 778 -28.75 5.25 -26.95
CA LYS A 778 -29.64 5.23 -28.11
C LYS A 778 -30.89 6.09 -27.89
N LYS A 779 -31.57 5.91 -26.75
CA LYS A 779 -32.76 6.70 -26.38
C LYS A 779 -32.48 8.20 -26.29
N SER A 780 -31.27 8.59 -25.92
CA SER A 780 -30.86 9.99 -25.78
C SER A 780 -30.24 10.58 -27.06
N HIS A 781 -30.23 9.81 -28.16
CA HIS A 781 -29.64 10.14 -29.45
C HIS A 781 -28.19 10.65 -29.35
N LEU A 782 -27.38 10.01 -28.50
CA LEU A 782 -26.02 10.49 -28.20
C LEU A 782 -25.06 10.41 -29.40
N ILE A 783 -25.19 9.38 -30.24
CA ILE A 783 -24.36 9.23 -31.45
C ILE A 783 -24.59 10.42 -32.40
N HIS A 784 -25.85 10.71 -32.73
CA HIS A 784 -26.20 11.83 -33.59
C HIS A 784 -25.73 13.18 -33.02
N LYS A 785 -25.80 13.37 -31.70
CA LYS A 785 -25.25 14.57 -31.05
C LYS A 785 -23.73 14.65 -31.17
N LEU A 786 -23.03 13.52 -31.07
CA LEU A 786 -21.57 13.46 -31.23
C LEU A 786 -21.15 13.75 -32.67
N GLU A 787 -21.87 13.22 -33.65
CA GLU A 787 -21.65 13.47 -35.08
C GLU A 787 -21.93 14.93 -35.44
N ASN A 788 -23.00 15.53 -34.90
CA ASN A 788 -23.30 16.95 -35.09
C ASN A 788 -22.15 17.87 -34.64
N ILE A 789 -21.43 17.51 -33.57
CA ILE A 789 -20.26 18.25 -33.12
C ILE A 789 -19.14 18.19 -34.16
N ALA A 790 -18.90 16.99 -34.73
CA ALA A 790 -17.91 16.83 -35.80
C ALA A 790 -18.30 17.65 -37.05
N SER A 791 -19.56 17.62 -37.47
CA SER A 791 -20.06 18.44 -38.59
C SER A 791 -19.91 19.95 -38.31
N THR A 792 -20.22 20.38 -37.09
CA THR A 792 -20.07 21.80 -36.68
C THR A 792 -18.60 22.24 -36.73
N LEU A 793 -17.65 21.35 -36.37
CA LEU A 793 -16.22 21.62 -36.49
C LEU A 793 -15.74 21.68 -37.94
N GLU A 794 -16.35 20.89 -38.82
CA GLU A 794 -16.07 20.87 -40.27
C GLU A 794 -16.74 22.03 -41.02
N GLY A 795 -17.63 22.78 -40.37
CA GLY A 795 -18.35 23.93 -40.95
C GLY A 795 -19.55 23.52 -41.81
N LEU A 796 -20.13 22.35 -41.56
CA LEU A 796 -21.26 21.75 -42.27
C LEU A 796 -22.61 21.98 -41.60
#